data_AF-A0A336JRL7-F1
#
_entry.id   AF-A0A336JRL7-F1
#
_cell.length_a   1.000
_cell.length_b   1.000
_cell.length_c   1.000
_cell.angle_alpha   90.00
_cell.angle_beta   90.00
_cell.angle_gamma   90.00
#
_symmetry.space_group_name_H-M   'P 1'
#
loop_
_entity.id
_entity.type
_entity.pdbx_description
1 polymer ?
#
loop_
_entity_poly.entity_id
_entity_poly.type
_entity_poly.pdbx_seq_one_letter_code
_entity_poly.pdbx_strand_id
1 'polypeptide(L)'
;MSTYRLSTLLSPGAVAVVGASPRPASLGRAVLTNLREAGFKGQVGVVNPRYPEIGGFKTVGSLAELSFVPDLIVITAPPRSVAKVVAEAGELGVAGAIIISSEMGRGKGSYAEAANRAARKSGIRLIGPNCLGIMIPGANLNASFAAHMPRRGSLALISQSGAIAAGMVDWAAVKEIGFSGIVSIGDQLDVDIADMLDFYAADLETRAILLYIEAVTDARKFMSAARAAARVKPVVVVKSGRMAHGAKAAATHTGAFAGADAVYEAAFRRAGMLRVYDLRELFDCAETLGRVSAPRGKRVAILTNGGGIGILAVDRLVELGGEPAALSPELHKKLDAVLPTSWSGFNPIDITGDADAERYSAALSMLLADPDNDAVLVMNVQTAVASPGDIAREVIRVVGEERVRRTLFKPVFAVWVGAEEAVTHGFDAASIPNYPTEDDAVRSIMNMVRYREAVQLLTEVPPSLPKDFDPDTETARAIVEKALREGRSWLDPLEISGLFAAYQIPMIPTLAATNAEEAVSWASSFLSQGVTVVVKVLSRDIPHKSDIGGVVLNLTSAEAVRVAVDEILARAARLRPDAKLDGVMVQPMILRPKARELTIGIADDPTFGPVIAFGQGGTGVELIDDRSLALPPLDLPLAESLIGRTRVSKLLCAYRDVPEVKRSAVALTLVKLSQMAADLPEIRELDVNPLLADDSGVVAIDARVVVRPPERKFAGRGNTHFAVKPYPTEWERHLSVKDGWRVLARPIRPDDEPAIHDFLKHVTPEDLRLRFFAAMKEFSHAFIARLSQIDYARAMAFVAFDEITGEMLGVVRIHSDSIYESGEYAILLRSDLKGKGLGWALMKLIIEYARSEGLHYVCGQVLRENSAMLRMCRDLGFETKTDASEPDILNVRLPLTEEAARAAKSA
;
A
#
# COMPACT_ATOMS: atom_id res chain seq x y z
N MET A 1 -8.60 -17.69 5.37
CA MET A 1 -8.80 -17.50 3.92
C MET A 1 -9.60 -16.22 3.66
N SER A 2 -9.02 -15.19 3.02
CA SER A 2 -9.70 -13.88 2.90
C SER A 2 -10.77 -14.02 1.84
N THR A 3 -10.41 -14.82 0.84
CA THR A 3 -11.19 -15.43 -0.23
C THR A 3 -12.09 -16.61 0.17
N TYR A 4 -12.21 -16.98 1.46
CA TYR A 4 -13.04 -18.12 1.87
C TYR A 4 -14.47 -17.97 1.34
N ARG A 5 -14.95 -18.98 0.59
CA ARG A 5 -16.27 -19.01 -0.07
C ARG A 5 -16.56 -17.87 -1.05
N LEU A 6 -15.60 -16.98 -1.34
CA LEU A 6 -15.83 -15.86 -2.25
C LEU A 6 -15.96 -16.31 -3.70
N SER A 7 -15.24 -17.36 -4.13
CA SER A 7 -15.41 -17.93 -5.47
C SER A 7 -16.84 -18.44 -5.71
N THR A 8 -17.40 -19.16 -4.73
CA THR A 8 -18.79 -19.64 -4.75
C THR A 8 -19.79 -18.48 -4.72
N LEU A 9 -19.49 -17.42 -3.96
CA LEU A 9 -20.35 -16.24 -3.86
C LEU A 9 -20.41 -15.47 -5.19
N LEU A 10 -19.27 -15.30 -5.85
CA LEU A 10 -19.14 -14.51 -7.08
C LEU A 10 -19.48 -15.31 -8.35
N SER A 11 -19.44 -16.64 -8.31
CA SER A 11 -19.88 -17.52 -9.40
C SER A 11 -20.80 -18.63 -8.88
N PRO A 12 -22.00 -18.30 -8.39
CA PRO A 12 -22.94 -19.26 -7.81
C PRO A 12 -23.63 -20.10 -8.90
N GLY A 13 -23.89 -21.37 -8.62
CA GLY A 13 -24.76 -22.24 -9.42
C GLY A 13 -26.24 -22.07 -9.07
N ALA A 14 -26.56 -21.57 -7.88
CA ALA A 14 -27.93 -21.31 -7.44
C ALA A 14 -28.06 -20.05 -6.56
N VAL A 15 -29.09 -19.24 -6.82
CA VAL A 15 -29.36 -17.97 -6.13
C VAL A 15 -30.77 -17.95 -5.56
N ALA A 16 -30.96 -17.48 -4.33
CA ALA A 16 -32.29 -17.21 -3.79
C ALA A 16 -32.46 -15.74 -3.36
N VAL A 17 -33.59 -15.12 -3.71
CA VAL A 17 -33.92 -13.75 -3.31
C VAL A 17 -34.92 -13.78 -2.16
N VAL A 18 -34.51 -13.25 -1.01
CA VAL A 18 -35.30 -13.20 0.22
C VAL A 18 -35.84 -11.79 0.43
N GLY A 19 -37.16 -11.67 0.61
CA GLY A 19 -37.80 -10.37 0.89
C GLY A 19 -38.25 -9.58 -0.34
N ALA A 20 -38.25 -10.19 -1.53
CA ALA A 20 -38.85 -9.59 -2.72
C ALA A 20 -40.36 -9.31 -2.52
N SER A 21 -40.94 -8.37 -3.26
CA SER A 21 -42.38 -8.08 -3.23
C SER A 21 -42.88 -7.72 -4.64
N PRO A 22 -44.19 -7.87 -4.95
CA PRO A 22 -44.71 -7.55 -6.28
C PRO A 22 -44.77 -6.04 -6.56
N ARG A 23 -44.45 -5.17 -5.58
CA ARG A 23 -44.48 -3.71 -5.77
C ARG A 23 -43.49 -3.29 -6.87
N PRO A 24 -43.85 -2.35 -7.78
CA PRO A 24 -42.97 -1.92 -8.86
C PRO A 24 -41.60 -1.42 -8.36
N ALA A 25 -41.57 -0.62 -7.29
CA ALA A 25 -40.35 -0.07 -6.69
C ALA A 25 -39.67 -1.03 -5.67
N SER A 26 -39.97 -2.33 -5.71
CA SER A 26 -39.37 -3.30 -4.79
C SER A 26 -37.95 -3.65 -5.22
N LEU A 27 -36.95 -3.41 -4.36
CA LEU A 27 -35.55 -3.78 -4.65
C LEU A 27 -35.40 -5.28 -4.99
N GLY A 28 -36.03 -6.17 -4.22
CA GLY A 28 -35.99 -7.61 -4.54
C GLY A 28 -36.66 -7.98 -5.87
N ARG A 29 -37.62 -7.19 -6.36
CA ARG A 29 -38.19 -7.38 -7.71
C ARG A 29 -37.21 -6.93 -8.79
N ALA A 30 -36.50 -5.82 -8.56
CA ALA A 30 -35.43 -5.35 -9.46
C ALA A 30 -34.32 -6.40 -9.58
N VAL A 31 -33.85 -6.99 -8.47
CA VAL A 31 -32.86 -8.08 -8.50
C VAL A 31 -33.34 -9.28 -9.33
N LEU A 32 -34.60 -9.70 -9.17
CA LEU A 32 -35.16 -10.81 -9.95
C LEU A 32 -35.22 -10.50 -11.45
N THR A 33 -35.63 -9.28 -11.81
CA THR A 33 -35.61 -8.81 -13.21
C THR A 33 -34.19 -8.86 -13.75
N ASN A 34 -33.22 -8.33 -13.01
CA ASN A 34 -31.82 -8.26 -13.41
C ASN A 34 -31.18 -9.64 -13.60
N LEU A 35 -31.44 -10.61 -12.71
CA LEU A 35 -30.98 -11.99 -12.88
C LEU A 35 -31.52 -12.62 -14.16
N ARG A 36 -32.80 -12.36 -14.47
CA ARG A 36 -33.44 -12.88 -15.69
C ARG A 36 -32.88 -12.22 -16.96
N GLU A 37 -32.75 -10.89 -16.97
CA GLU A 37 -32.25 -10.12 -18.11
C GLU A 37 -30.76 -10.35 -18.39
N ALA A 38 -29.95 -10.56 -17.35
CA ALA A 38 -28.56 -10.99 -17.50
C ALA A 38 -28.44 -12.42 -18.06
N GLY A 39 -29.52 -13.19 -18.09
CA GLY A 39 -29.53 -14.57 -18.59
C GLY A 39 -28.76 -15.52 -17.68
N PHE A 40 -28.87 -15.34 -16.35
CA PHE A 40 -28.26 -16.22 -15.36
C PHE A 40 -28.68 -17.68 -15.61
N LYS A 41 -27.68 -18.57 -15.67
CA LYS A 41 -27.89 -19.98 -16.06
C LYS A 41 -28.23 -20.90 -14.89
N GLY A 42 -27.97 -20.45 -13.66
CA GLY A 42 -28.22 -21.20 -12.43
C GLY A 42 -29.69 -21.20 -12.00
N GLN A 43 -29.97 -21.94 -10.92
CA GLN A 43 -31.33 -21.99 -10.34
C GLN A 43 -31.65 -20.69 -9.60
N VAL A 44 -32.88 -20.16 -9.76
CA VAL A 44 -33.34 -18.96 -9.07
C VAL A 44 -34.56 -19.28 -8.21
N GLY A 45 -34.46 -19.01 -6.91
CA GLY A 45 -35.52 -19.21 -5.92
C GLY A 45 -35.99 -17.90 -5.32
N VAL A 46 -37.24 -17.84 -4.86
CA VAL A 46 -37.80 -16.64 -4.21
C VAL A 46 -38.45 -17.02 -2.88
N VAL A 47 -38.02 -16.36 -1.81
CA VAL A 47 -38.55 -16.61 -0.46
C VAL A 47 -39.39 -15.41 -0.02
N ASN A 48 -40.70 -15.63 0.07
CA ASN A 48 -41.66 -14.67 0.60
C ASN A 48 -42.91 -15.40 1.15
N PRO A 49 -43.24 -15.25 2.45
CA PRO A 49 -44.36 -15.98 3.06
C PRO A 49 -45.76 -15.41 2.73
N ARG A 50 -45.86 -14.27 2.04
CA ARG A 50 -47.13 -13.55 1.81
C ARG A 50 -47.69 -13.67 0.41
N TYR A 51 -46.83 -13.70 -0.61
CA TYR A 51 -47.23 -13.68 -2.01
C TYR A 51 -46.83 -14.99 -2.66
N PRO A 52 -47.72 -15.68 -3.41
CA PRO A 52 -47.41 -16.96 -4.06
C PRO A 52 -46.54 -16.83 -5.33
N GLU A 53 -46.47 -15.63 -5.90
CA GLU A 53 -45.69 -15.34 -7.11
C GLU A 53 -45.18 -13.90 -7.08
N ILE A 54 -43.92 -13.69 -7.50
CA ILE A 54 -43.29 -12.37 -7.61
C ILE A 54 -42.46 -12.33 -8.89
N GLY A 55 -42.75 -11.39 -9.79
CA GLY A 55 -41.95 -11.18 -11.00
C GLY A 55 -41.94 -12.37 -11.98
N GLY A 56 -42.94 -13.24 -11.94
CA GLY A 56 -43.00 -14.48 -12.73
C GLY A 56 -42.39 -15.71 -12.04
N PHE A 57 -41.84 -15.55 -10.83
CA PHE A 57 -41.26 -16.64 -10.06
C PHE A 57 -42.20 -17.10 -8.95
N LYS A 58 -42.40 -18.41 -8.84
CA LYS A 58 -43.08 -19.02 -7.68
C LYS A 58 -42.27 -18.78 -6.42
N THR A 59 -42.97 -18.56 -5.31
CA THR A 59 -42.35 -18.28 -4.02
C THR A 59 -42.56 -19.43 -3.04
N VAL A 60 -41.68 -19.50 -2.05
CA VAL A 60 -41.80 -20.39 -0.88
C VAL A 60 -41.73 -19.58 0.42
N GLY A 61 -42.17 -20.17 1.54
CA GLY A 61 -42.24 -19.49 2.84
C GLY A 61 -40.91 -19.35 3.56
N SER A 62 -39.98 -20.29 3.34
CA SER A 62 -38.68 -20.38 3.99
C SER A 62 -37.59 -20.88 3.03
N LEU A 63 -36.31 -20.75 3.39
CA LEU A 63 -35.21 -21.25 2.55
C LEU A 63 -35.22 -22.78 2.47
N ALA A 64 -35.64 -23.45 3.54
CA ALA A 64 -35.71 -24.92 3.62
C ALA A 64 -36.78 -25.53 2.69
N GLU A 65 -37.76 -24.73 2.24
CA GLU A 65 -38.81 -25.17 1.30
C GLU A 65 -38.37 -25.12 -0.17
N LEU A 66 -37.19 -24.56 -0.47
CA LEU A 66 -36.64 -24.60 -1.83
C LEU A 66 -36.26 -26.03 -2.22
N SER A 67 -36.43 -26.37 -3.50
CA SER A 67 -36.04 -27.70 -4.02
C SER A 67 -34.53 -27.89 -4.19
N PHE A 68 -33.74 -26.89 -3.80
CA PHE A 68 -32.29 -26.85 -3.89
C PHE A 68 -31.74 -25.98 -2.75
N VAL A 69 -30.48 -26.18 -2.38
CA VAL A 69 -29.77 -25.28 -1.46
C VAL A 69 -29.08 -24.19 -2.29
N PRO A 70 -29.38 -22.90 -2.09
CA PRO A 70 -28.72 -21.83 -2.83
C PRO A 70 -27.25 -21.67 -2.39
N ASP A 71 -26.38 -21.36 -3.34
CA ASP A 71 -25.00 -20.96 -3.04
C ASP A 71 -24.95 -19.54 -2.47
N LEU A 72 -25.80 -18.66 -3.01
CA LEU A 72 -25.90 -17.26 -2.70
C LEU A 72 -27.34 -16.87 -2.38
N ILE A 73 -27.54 -16.11 -1.30
CA ILE A 73 -28.82 -15.44 -1.03
C ILE A 73 -28.72 -13.92 -1.15
N VAL A 74 -29.75 -13.28 -1.69
CA VAL A 74 -29.87 -11.82 -1.77
C VAL A 74 -31.00 -11.37 -0.84
N ILE A 75 -30.64 -10.66 0.23
CA ILE A 75 -31.56 -10.24 1.28
C ILE A 75 -31.99 -8.79 1.06
N THR A 76 -33.28 -8.62 0.77
CA THR A 76 -33.97 -7.33 0.67
C THR A 76 -35.05 -7.17 1.75
N ALA A 77 -35.01 -8.05 2.76
CA ALA A 77 -35.95 -8.08 3.87
C ALA A 77 -35.64 -7.02 4.95
N PRO A 78 -36.62 -6.60 5.78
CA PRO A 78 -36.39 -5.60 6.82
C PRO A 78 -35.28 -5.99 7.82
N PRO A 79 -34.51 -5.03 8.38
CA PRO A 79 -33.34 -5.27 9.24
C PRO A 79 -33.57 -6.30 10.37
N ARG A 80 -34.73 -6.23 11.04
CA ARG A 80 -35.12 -7.14 12.12
C ARG A 80 -35.15 -8.63 11.75
N SER A 81 -35.28 -8.95 10.47
CA SER A 81 -35.36 -10.34 9.99
C SER A 81 -34.04 -10.89 9.47
N VAL A 82 -33.05 -10.04 9.20
CA VAL A 82 -31.80 -10.41 8.51
C VAL A 82 -31.02 -11.46 9.29
N ALA A 83 -30.84 -11.27 10.60
CA ALA A 83 -30.06 -12.21 11.43
C ALA A 83 -30.68 -13.62 11.45
N LYS A 84 -32.02 -13.73 11.45
CA LYS A 84 -32.72 -15.02 11.39
C LYS A 84 -32.49 -15.70 10.04
N VAL A 85 -32.61 -14.94 8.94
CA VAL A 85 -32.39 -15.46 7.57
C VAL A 85 -30.95 -15.93 7.41
N VAL A 86 -29.97 -15.18 7.91
CA VAL A 86 -28.55 -15.56 7.87
C VAL A 86 -28.30 -16.84 8.67
N ALA A 87 -28.92 -16.99 9.84
CA ALA A 87 -28.80 -18.22 10.63
C ALA A 87 -29.37 -19.44 9.90
N GLU A 88 -30.58 -19.32 9.35
CA GLU A 88 -31.23 -20.38 8.56
C GLU A 88 -30.40 -20.78 7.33
N ALA A 89 -29.88 -19.79 6.59
CA ALA A 89 -29.00 -20.02 5.45
C ALA A 89 -27.70 -20.74 5.86
N GLY A 90 -27.12 -20.34 6.99
CA GLY A 90 -25.94 -20.98 7.55
C GLY A 90 -26.15 -22.45 7.91
N GLU A 91 -27.31 -22.80 8.50
CA GLU A 91 -27.69 -24.17 8.84
C GLU A 91 -27.87 -25.06 7.60
N LEU A 92 -28.35 -24.49 6.50
CA LEU A 92 -28.50 -25.17 5.21
C LEU A 92 -27.19 -25.31 4.43
N GLY A 93 -26.11 -24.65 4.86
CA GLY A 93 -24.80 -24.71 4.20
C GLY A 93 -24.59 -23.69 3.08
N VAL A 94 -25.42 -22.64 3.01
CA VAL A 94 -25.28 -21.54 2.03
C VAL A 94 -23.90 -20.89 2.16
N ALA A 95 -23.26 -20.59 1.03
CA ALA A 95 -21.89 -20.08 1.02
C ALA A 95 -21.83 -18.60 1.43
N GLY A 96 -22.76 -17.77 0.92
CA GLY A 96 -22.78 -16.34 1.19
C GLY A 96 -24.14 -15.65 1.08
N ALA A 97 -24.22 -14.45 1.63
CA ALA A 97 -25.40 -13.58 1.56
C ALA A 97 -25.00 -12.15 1.15
N ILE A 98 -25.78 -11.54 0.25
CA ILE A 98 -25.74 -10.11 -0.07
C ILE A 98 -26.87 -9.43 0.69
N ILE A 99 -26.55 -8.48 1.55
CA ILE A 99 -27.54 -7.73 2.34
C ILE A 99 -27.72 -6.35 1.70
N ILE A 100 -28.78 -6.19 0.91
CA ILE A 100 -29.09 -4.89 0.30
C ILE A 100 -29.67 -3.92 1.33
N SER A 101 -30.40 -4.44 2.32
CA SER A 101 -31.10 -3.65 3.33
C SER A 101 -30.16 -2.66 4.05
N SER A 102 -30.59 -1.41 4.14
CA SER A 102 -29.93 -0.35 4.90
C SER A 102 -30.43 -0.32 6.37
N GLU A 103 -29.96 0.66 7.16
CA GLU A 103 -30.43 0.91 8.54
C GLU A 103 -30.23 -0.26 9.52
N MET A 104 -29.17 -1.05 9.32
CA MET A 104 -28.82 -2.18 10.20
C MET A 104 -28.25 -1.73 11.57
N GLY A 105 -27.90 -0.46 11.71
CA GLY A 105 -27.25 0.10 12.91
C GLY A 105 -25.78 -0.32 13.05
N ARG A 106 -25.06 0.31 13.98
CA ARG A 106 -23.66 -0.02 14.32
C ARG A 106 -23.50 -0.22 15.83
N GLY A 107 -22.54 -1.05 16.23
CA GLY A 107 -22.22 -1.29 17.64
C GLY A 107 -23.10 -2.34 18.32
N LYS A 108 -22.94 -2.44 19.64
CA LYS A 108 -23.54 -3.49 20.47
C LYS A 108 -25.08 -3.40 20.47
N GLY A 109 -25.77 -4.49 20.20
CA GLY A 109 -27.23 -4.58 20.13
C GLY A 109 -27.83 -4.21 18.76
N SER A 110 -27.01 -3.89 17.76
CA SER A 110 -27.48 -3.58 16.41
C SER A 110 -27.91 -4.82 15.62
N TYR A 111 -28.74 -4.63 14.58
CA TYR A 111 -29.09 -5.71 13.65
C TYR A 111 -27.86 -6.21 12.88
N ALA A 112 -26.91 -5.32 12.59
CA ALA A 112 -25.63 -5.66 11.97
C ALA A 112 -24.83 -6.64 12.85
N GLU A 113 -24.66 -6.35 14.14
CA GLU A 113 -23.96 -7.24 15.07
C GLU A 113 -24.64 -8.62 15.16
N ALA A 114 -25.97 -8.66 15.23
CA ALA A 114 -26.73 -9.90 15.28
C ALA A 114 -26.53 -10.75 14.00
N ALA A 115 -26.55 -10.11 12.83
CA ALA A 115 -26.30 -10.79 11.55
C ALA A 115 -24.86 -11.32 11.46
N ASN A 116 -23.87 -10.53 11.86
CA ASN A 116 -22.46 -10.95 11.86
C ASN A 116 -22.23 -12.13 12.82
N ARG A 117 -22.86 -12.11 14.00
CA ARG A 117 -22.77 -13.23 14.96
C ARG A 117 -23.37 -14.52 14.39
N ALA A 118 -24.52 -14.42 13.73
CA ALA A 118 -25.14 -15.57 13.05
C ALA A 118 -24.25 -16.12 11.93
N ALA A 119 -23.63 -15.21 11.15
CA ALA A 119 -22.72 -15.58 10.08
C ALA A 119 -21.48 -16.32 10.58
N ARG A 120 -20.81 -15.78 11.60
CA ARG A 120 -19.61 -16.38 12.20
C ARG A 120 -19.85 -17.79 12.76
N LYS A 121 -21.05 -18.09 13.27
CA LYS A 121 -21.39 -19.42 13.82
C LYS A 121 -21.39 -20.51 12.74
N SER A 122 -21.77 -20.17 11.51
CA SER A 122 -21.96 -21.12 10.40
C SER A 122 -20.91 -21.00 9.29
N GLY A 123 -20.11 -19.93 9.30
CA GLY A 123 -19.10 -19.65 8.28
C GLY A 123 -19.67 -19.13 6.96
N ILE A 124 -20.94 -18.70 6.92
CA ILE A 124 -21.51 -17.97 5.76
C ILE A 124 -20.86 -16.59 5.66
N ARG A 125 -20.52 -16.14 4.45
CA ARG A 125 -19.93 -14.82 4.21
C ARG A 125 -20.99 -13.76 3.92
N LEU A 126 -20.79 -12.52 4.38
CA LEU A 126 -21.74 -11.41 4.16
C LEU A 126 -21.12 -10.28 3.32
N ILE A 127 -21.76 -9.93 2.20
CA ILE A 127 -21.52 -8.69 1.44
C ILE A 127 -22.58 -7.66 1.83
N GLY A 128 -22.16 -6.41 2.04
CA GLY A 128 -23.00 -5.35 2.59
C GLY A 128 -22.88 -5.26 4.12
N PRO A 129 -23.90 -4.78 4.85
CA PRO A 129 -25.21 -4.32 4.37
C PRO A 129 -25.13 -3.01 3.58
N ASN A 130 -26.28 -2.44 3.22
CA ASN A 130 -26.38 -1.15 2.56
C ASN A 130 -25.53 -1.06 1.27
N CYS A 131 -25.67 -2.07 0.41
CA CYS A 131 -24.94 -2.17 -0.84
C CYS A 131 -25.87 -2.21 -2.05
N LEU A 132 -25.32 -1.93 -3.23
CA LEU A 132 -26.03 -2.13 -4.51
C LEU A 132 -26.23 -3.62 -4.84
N GLY A 133 -25.32 -4.48 -4.38
CA GLY A 133 -25.19 -5.88 -4.76
C GLY A 133 -23.95 -6.13 -5.62
N ILE A 134 -23.95 -7.23 -6.37
CA ILE A 134 -22.82 -7.63 -7.23
C ILE A 134 -23.25 -7.87 -8.67
N MET A 135 -22.33 -7.62 -9.61
CA MET A 135 -22.50 -7.86 -11.04
C MET A 135 -21.24 -8.56 -11.58
N ILE A 136 -21.38 -9.79 -12.06
CA ILE A 136 -20.28 -10.62 -12.57
C ILE A 136 -20.63 -11.05 -14.01
N PRO A 137 -20.17 -10.30 -15.04
CA PRO A 137 -20.48 -10.58 -16.44
C PRO A 137 -20.09 -11.98 -16.90
N GLY A 138 -18.94 -12.50 -16.46
CA GLY A 138 -18.48 -13.84 -16.84
C GLY A 138 -19.42 -14.97 -16.37
N ALA A 139 -20.18 -14.74 -15.29
CA ALA A 139 -21.15 -15.67 -14.72
C ALA A 139 -22.60 -15.36 -15.10
N ASN A 140 -22.85 -14.36 -15.97
CA ASN A 140 -24.17 -13.83 -16.25
C ASN A 140 -24.97 -13.46 -14.98
N LEU A 141 -24.26 -13.04 -13.93
CA LEU A 141 -24.84 -12.78 -12.63
C LEU A 141 -25.04 -11.27 -12.43
N ASN A 142 -26.30 -10.84 -12.36
CA ASN A 142 -26.66 -9.51 -11.88
C ASN A 142 -27.50 -9.62 -10.61
N ALA A 143 -26.84 -9.83 -9.48
CA ALA A 143 -27.45 -9.87 -8.16
C ALA A 143 -27.47 -8.47 -7.52
N SER A 144 -27.96 -7.50 -8.27
CA SER A 144 -28.01 -6.08 -7.89
C SER A 144 -29.32 -5.43 -8.36
N PHE A 145 -29.55 -4.18 -7.96
CA PHE A 145 -30.65 -3.36 -8.48
C PHE A 145 -30.15 -2.22 -9.40
N ALA A 146 -28.98 -2.38 -10.02
CA ALA A 146 -28.48 -1.45 -11.04
C ALA A 146 -29.39 -1.43 -12.28
N ALA A 147 -29.41 -0.30 -13.01
CA ALA A 147 -30.23 -0.15 -14.21
C ALA A 147 -29.71 -0.96 -15.41
N HIS A 148 -28.40 -1.20 -15.47
CA HIS A 148 -27.74 -1.90 -16.58
C HIS A 148 -26.80 -2.99 -16.06
N MET A 149 -26.48 -3.95 -16.93
CA MET A 149 -25.42 -4.92 -16.71
C MET A 149 -24.15 -4.45 -17.45
N PRO A 150 -22.97 -4.41 -16.79
CA PRO A 150 -21.74 -4.08 -17.50
C PRO A 150 -21.40 -5.15 -18.53
N ARG A 151 -20.71 -4.76 -19.61
CA ARG A 151 -20.14 -5.70 -20.58
C ARG A 151 -19.06 -6.56 -19.90
N ARG A 152 -18.81 -7.76 -20.42
CA ARG A 152 -17.68 -8.58 -19.98
C ARG A 152 -16.37 -7.91 -20.40
N GLY A 153 -15.41 -7.85 -19.48
CA GLY A 153 -14.06 -7.39 -19.73
C GLY A 153 -13.11 -7.79 -18.62
N SER A 154 -12.16 -6.92 -18.30
CA SER A 154 -11.00 -7.29 -17.46
C SER A 154 -10.73 -6.30 -16.32
N LEU A 155 -11.66 -5.40 -16.04
CA LEU A 155 -11.58 -4.49 -14.89
C LEU A 155 -12.44 -5.02 -13.75
N ALA A 156 -11.91 -4.99 -12.54
CA ALA A 156 -12.70 -5.23 -11.33
C ALA A 156 -13.00 -3.90 -10.65
N LEU A 157 -14.25 -3.65 -10.26
CA LEU A 157 -14.62 -2.51 -9.40
C LEU A 157 -15.01 -2.99 -8.01
N ILE A 158 -14.37 -2.45 -6.99
CA ILE A 158 -14.73 -2.62 -5.58
C ILE A 158 -15.14 -1.26 -5.04
N SER A 159 -16.39 -1.12 -4.60
CA SER A 159 -16.92 0.18 -4.14
C SER A 159 -17.68 0.07 -2.83
N GLN A 160 -17.33 0.91 -1.86
CA GLN A 160 -18.17 1.12 -0.66
C GLN A 160 -19.46 1.87 -0.98
N SER A 161 -19.49 2.68 -2.05
CA SER A 161 -20.68 3.43 -2.46
C SER A 161 -21.44 2.72 -3.58
N GLY A 162 -22.71 2.39 -3.33
CA GLY A 162 -23.59 1.83 -4.34
C GLY A 162 -23.88 2.79 -5.49
N ALA A 163 -24.00 4.10 -5.21
CA ALA A 163 -24.26 5.11 -6.24
C ALA A 163 -23.09 5.26 -7.21
N ILE A 164 -21.86 5.21 -6.70
CA ILE A 164 -20.65 5.25 -7.53
C ILE A 164 -20.53 4.00 -8.40
N ALA A 165 -20.85 2.82 -7.83
CA ALA A 165 -20.87 1.58 -8.59
C ALA A 165 -21.88 1.61 -9.73
N ALA A 166 -23.12 2.10 -9.47
CA ALA A 166 -24.15 2.25 -10.50
C ALA A 166 -23.72 3.24 -11.59
N GLY A 167 -23.20 4.42 -11.21
CA GLY A 167 -22.72 5.41 -12.17
C GLY A 167 -21.57 4.91 -13.05
N MET A 168 -20.67 4.07 -12.49
CA MET A 168 -19.60 3.43 -13.27
C MET A 168 -20.15 2.47 -14.32
N VAL A 169 -21.21 1.72 -13.99
CA VAL A 169 -21.85 0.79 -14.96
C VAL A 169 -22.42 1.57 -16.15
N ASP A 170 -23.15 2.66 -15.85
CA ASP A 170 -23.78 3.49 -16.89
C ASP A 170 -22.73 4.19 -17.76
N TRP A 171 -21.66 4.72 -17.15
CA TRP A 171 -20.55 5.32 -17.87
C TRP A 171 -19.83 4.31 -18.78
N ALA A 172 -19.54 3.12 -18.27
CA ALA A 172 -18.81 2.10 -19.02
C ALA A 172 -19.61 1.51 -20.19
N ALA A 173 -20.93 1.50 -20.08
CA ALA A 173 -21.80 1.09 -21.18
C ALA A 173 -21.64 2.00 -22.41
N VAL A 174 -21.42 3.31 -22.20
CA VAL A 174 -21.18 4.30 -23.28
C VAL A 174 -19.78 4.17 -23.86
N LYS A 175 -18.77 3.88 -23.02
CA LYS A 175 -17.35 3.80 -23.42
C LYS A 175 -16.90 2.42 -23.90
N GLU A 176 -17.83 1.47 -24.01
CA GLU A 176 -17.57 0.07 -24.36
C GLU A 176 -16.54 -0.62 -23.46
N ILE A 177 -16.43 -0.18 -22.20
CA ILE A 177 -15.49 -0.74 -21.22
C ILE A 177 -16.16 -1.90 -20.49
N GLY A 178 -15.45 -3.03 -20.44
CA GLY A 178 -15.95 -4.25 -19.80
C GLY A 178 -15.33 -4.53 -18.43
N PHE A 179 -16.12 -5.15 -17.56
CA PHE A 179 -15.72 -5.58 -16.22
C PHE A 179 -15.64 -7.10 -16.11
N SER A 180 -14.68 -7.58 -15.34
CA SER A 180 -14.66 -8.95 -14.83
C SER A 180 -15.66 -9.09 -13.67
N GLY A 181 -15.79 -8.05 -12.84
CA GLY A 181 -16.81 -7.96 -11.81
C GLY A 181 -16.92 -6.59 -11.17
N ILE A 182 -18.12 -6.27 -10.67
CA ILE A 182 -18.42 -5.08 -9.88
C ILE A 182 -19.03 -5.54 -8.56
N VAL A 183 -18.38 -5.18 -7.46
CA VAL A 183 -18.80 -5.55 -6.10
C VAL A 183 -19.03 -4.29 -5.30
N SER A 184 -20.31 -4.02 -4.97
CA SER A 184 -20.65 -3.03 -3.96
C SER A 184 -20.63 -3.70 -2.59
N ILE A 185 -19.66 -3.32 -1.76
CA ILE A 185 -19.45 -3.94 -0.43
C ILE A 185 -20.17 -3.21 0.72
N GLY A 186 -20.69 -2.01 0.45
CA GLY A 186 -21.46 -1.22 1.41
C GLY A 186 -20.71 -0.97 2.72
N ASP A 187 -21.39 -1.25 3.84
CA ASP A 187 -20.87 -1.04 5.21
C ASP A 187 -19.77 -2.04 5.64
N GLN A 188 -19.47 -3.07 4.83
CA GLN A 188 -18.42 -4.06 5.09
C GLN A 188 -18.56 -4.80 6.44
N LEU A 189 -19.72 -5.42 6.67
CA LEU A 189 -19.97 -6.12 7.93
C LEU A 189 -19.09 -7.35 8.14
N ASP A 190 -18.71 -8.03 7.05
CA ASP A 190 -17.82 -9.18 7.03
C ASP A 190 -16.83 -9.09 5.86
N VAL A 191 -17.32 -9.20 4.62
CA VAL A 191 -16.47 -9.08 3.44
C VAL A 191 -16.07 -7.62 3.24
N ASP A 192 -14.77 -7.36 3.21
CA ASP A 192 -14.21 -6.01 3.09
C ASP A 192 -13.38 -5.82 1.79
N ILE A 193 -12.74 -4.65 1.67
CA ILE A 193 -11.90 -4.31 0.50
C ILE A 193 -10.72 -5.28 0.40
N ALA A 194 -10.14 -5.70 1.53
CA ALA A 194 -8.97 -6.56 1.54
C ALA A 194 -9.30 -7.97 1.01
N ASP A 195 -10.46 -8.51 1.39
CA ASP A 195 -10.95 -9.79 0.86
C ASP A 195 -11.15 -9.74 -0.66
N MET A 196 -11.72 -8.65 -1.16
CA MET A 196 -11.95 -8.45 -2.59
C MET A 196 -10.64 -8.20 -3.36
N LEU A 197 -9.69 -7.48 -2.77
CA LEU A 197 -8.36 -7.30 -3.36
C LEU A 197 -7.64 -8.63 -3.53
N ASP A 198 -7.66 -9.49 -2.50
CA ASP A 198 -7.04 -10.82 -2.59
C ASP A 198 -7.71 -11.69 -3.66
N PHE A 199 -9.05 -11.67 -3.73
CA PHE A 199 -9.79 -12.40 -4.75
C PHE A 199 -9.40 -11.95 -6.16
N TYR A 200 -9.51 -10.65 -6.44
CA TYR A 200 -9.23 -10.11 -7.76
C TYR A 200 -7.75 -10.06 -8.10
N ALA A 201 -6.84 -10.12 -7.13
CA ALA A 201 -5.42 -10.32 -7.38
C ALA A 201 -5.14 -11.71 -7.97
N ALA A 202 -5.84 -12.75 -7.49
CA ALA A 202 -5.68 -14.13 -7.96
C ALA A 202 -6.47 -14.44 -9.25
N ASP A 203 -7.55 -13.71 -9.52
CA ASP A 203 -8.41 -13.94 -10.69
C ASP A 203 -7.68 -13.67 -12.03
N LEU A 204 -7.57 -14.67 -12.91
CA LEU A 204 -6.84 -14.50 -14.18
C LEU A 204 -7.56 -13.62 -15.20
N GLU A 205 -8.88 -13.43 -15.09
CA GLU A 205 -9.64 -12.57 -16.01
C GLU A 205 -9.44 -11.07 -15.72
N THR A 206 -9.18 -10.72 -14.45
CA THR A 206 -8.95 -9.34 -14.03
C THR A 206 -7.53 -8.89 -14.34
N ARG A 207 -7.39 -7.81 -15.13
CA ARG A 207 -6.11 -7.14 -15.43
C ARG A 207 -5.83 -5.94 -14.54
N ALA A 208 -6.86 -5.22 -14.08
CA ALA A 208 -6.71 -4.07 -13.18
C ALA A 208 -7.89 -3.96 -12.21
N ILE A 209 -7.64 -3.36 -11.04
CA ILE A 209 -8.61 -3.22 -9.95
C ILE A 209 -8.86 -1.74 -9.68
N LEU A 210 -10.12 -1.34 -9.67
CA LEU A 210 -10.59 0.00 -9.35
C LEU A 210 -11.24 -0.01 -7.97
N LEU A 211 -10.85 0.94 -7.11
CA LEU A 211 -11.31 1.05 -5.74
C LEU A 211 -11.97 2.40 -5.50
N TYR A 212 -13.16 2.37 -4.89
CA TYR A 212 -13.75 3.55 -4.24
C TYR A 212 -13.80 3.33 -2.74
N ILE A 213 -13.07 4.16 -2.00
CA ILE A 213 -12.88 4.05 -0.55
C ILE A 213 -13.39 5.32 0.14
N GLU A 214 -14.21 5.14 1.16
CA GLU A 214 -14.63 6.12 2.15
C GLU A 214 -13.83 5.95 3.44
N ALA A 215 -13.64 4.70 3.91
CA ALA A 215 -12.87 4.39 5.11
C ALA A 215 -12.29 2.97 5.09
N VAL A 216 -11.19 2.76 5.80
CA VAL A 216 -10.60 1.43 6.06
C VAL A 216 -10.88 1.05 7.51
N THR A 217 -11.39 -0.16 7.73
CA THR A 217 -11.75 -0.69 9.06
C THR A 217 -10.63 -1.51 9.69
N ASP A 218 -9.92 -2.30 8.89
CA ASP A 218 -8.73 -3.07 9.29
C ASP A 218 -7.54 -2.67 8.41
N ALA A 219 -6.72 -1.75 8.91
CA ALA A 219 -5.58 -1.22 8.17
C ALA A 219 -4.51 -2.28 7.89
N ARG A 220 -4.25 -3.21 8.80
CA ARG A 220 -3.23 -4.24 8.60
C ARG A 220 -3.65 -5.24 7.53
N LYS A 221 -4.90 -5.72 7.60
CA LYS A 221 -5.47 -6.60 6.57
C LYS A 221 -5.51 -5.91 5.21
N PHE A 222 -5.91 -4.63 5.18
CA PHE A 222 -5.92 -3.80 3.98
C PHE A 222 -4.54 -3.60 3.37
N MET A 223 -3.55 -3.15 4.15
CA MET A 223 -2.18 -2.93 3.67
C MET A 223 -1.56 -4.20 3.11
N SER A 224 -1.85 -5.34 3.76
CA SER A 224 -1.38 -6.65 3.31
C SER A 224 -1.98 -7.04 1.95
N ALA A 225 -3.30 -6.99 1.81
CA ALA A 225 -3.99 -7.32 0.56
C ALA A 225 -3.65 -6.33 -0.57
N ALA A 226 -3.59 -5.03 -0.26
CA ALA A 226 -3.28 -3.99 -1.23
C ALA A 226 -1.87 -4.12 -1.80
N ARG A 227 -0.86 -4.37 -0.94
CA ARG A 227 0.51 -4.65 -1.39
C ARG A 227 0.59 -5.91 -2.24
N ALA A 228 -0.11 -6.98 -1.84
CA ALA A 228 -0.13 -8.21 -2.62
C ALA A 228 -0.76 -8.00 -4.01
N ALA A 229 -1.90 -7.30 -4.07
CA ALA A 229 -2.59 -6.99 -5.33
C ALA A 229 -1.78 -6.06 -6.24
N ALA A 230 -1.24 -4.96 -5.70
CA ALA A 230 -0.48 -3.97 -6.47
C ALA A 230 0.82 -4.51 -7.08
N ARG A 231 1.40 -5.57 -6.49
CA ARG A 231 2.59 -6.26 -7.04
C ARG A 231 2.30 -7.04 -8.32
N VAL A 232 1.05 -7.47 -8.51
CA VAL A 232 0.65 -8.31 -9.64
C VAL A 232 -0.20 -7.57 -10.66
N LYS A 233 -0.96 -6.56 -10.22
CA LYS A 233 -1.93 -5.83 -11.04
C LYS A 233 -2.00 -4.35 -10.66
N PRO A 234 -2.29 -3.46 -11.62
CA PRO A 234 -2.64 -2.09 -11.31
C PRO A 234 -3.85 -2.01 -10.37
N VAL A 235 -3.70 -1.24 -9.29
CA VAL A 235 -4.77 -0.90 -8.36
C VAL A 235 -4.94 0.61 -8.31
N VAL A 236 -6.08 1.10 -8.78
CA VAL A 236 -6.42 2.52 -8.82
C VAL A 236 -7.42 2.83 -7.72
N VAL A 237 -7.21 3.89 -6.95
CA VAL A 237 -8.03 4.21 -5.78
C VAL A 237 -8.51 5.66 -5.80
N VAL A 238 -9.81 5.84 -5.57
CA VAL A 238 -10.42 7.12 -5.21
C VAL A 238 -10.77 7.09 -3.73
N LYS A 239 -10.26 8.07 -2.98
CA LYS A 239 -10.63 8.32 -1.58
C LYS A 239 -11.52 9.56 -1.47
N SER A 240 -12.69 9.38 -0.86
CA SER A 240 -13.63 10.46 -0.52
C SER A 240 -13.39 10.99 0.91
N GLY A 241 -14.06 12.07 1.32
CA GLY A 241 -14.00 12.59 2.70
C GLY A 241 -12.68 13.26 3.11
N ARG A 242 -11.96 13.87 2.16
CA ARG A 242 -10.60 14.43 2.34
C ARG A 242 -10.49 15.54 3.38
N MET A 243 -11.57 16.31 3.54
CA MET A 243 -11.59 17.56 4.34
C MET A 243 -12.18 17.37 5.76
N ALA A 244 -12.39 16.13 6.21
CA ALA A 244 -12.86 15.88 7.56
C ALA A 244 -11.83 16.42 8.58
N HIS A 245 -12.25 17.37 9.43
CA HIS A 245 -11.42 18.05 10.43
C HIS A 245 -10.97 17.10 11.56
N GLY A 246 -10.04 16.19 11.27
CA GLY A 246 -9.45 15.27 12.25
C GLY A 246 -8.29 15.86 13.09
N ALA A 247 -7.76 17.03 12.70
CA ALA A 247 -6.54 17.59 13.28
C ALA A 247 -6.69 18.27 14.64
N LYS A 248 -7.90 18.37 15.21
CA LYS A 248 -8.13 19.13 16.47
C LYS A 248 -7.69 18.41 17.76
N ALA A 249 -7.22 17.16 17.69
CA ALA A 249 -6.92 16.33 18.87
C ALA A 249 -5.43 16.04 19.12
N ALA A 250 -4.52 16.58 18.31
CA ALA A 250 -3.09 16.28 18.39
C ALA A 250 -2.34 17.12 19.44
N ALA A 251 -1.36 16.52 20.12
CA ALA A 251 -0.58 17.18 21.18
C ALA A 251 0.76 17.78 20.69
N THR A 252 1.26 17.35 19.53
CA THR A 252 2.48 17.85 18.87
C THR A 252 2.17 18.50 17.52
N HIS A 253 3.10 19.30 16.99
CA HIS A 253 2.93 19.83 15.63
C HIS A 253 2.85 18.69 14.61
N THR A 254 3.65 17.63 14.77
CA THR A 254 3.58 16.41 13.94
C THR A 254 2.21 15.72 13.97
N GLY A 255 1.60 15.59 15.15
CA GLY A 255 0.24 15.06 15.26
C GLY A 255 -0.80 15.93 14.55
N ALA A 256 -0.66 17.27 14.64
CA ALA A 256 -1.52 18.20 13.90
C ALA A 256 -1.22 18.17 12.38
N PHE A 257 0.02 17.82 12.01
CA PHE A 257 0.47 17.64 10.62
C PHE A 257 -0.05 16.35 9.97
N ALA A 258 -0.43 15.33 10.73
CA ALA A 258 -0.93 14.06 10.21
C ALA A 258 -2.45 14.10 9.96
N GLY A 259 -2.89 14.95 9.02
CA GLY A 259 -4.28 14.95 8.58
C GLY A 259 -4.67 13.59 7.97
N ALA A 260 -5.87 13.09 8.29
CA ALA A 260 -6.31 11.75 7.90
C ALA A 260 -6.08 11.44 6.41
N ASP A 261 -6.35 12.39 5.51
CA ASP A 261 -6.17 12.18 4.06
C ASP A 261 -4.70 12.03 3.62
N ALA A 262 -3.78 12.73 4.27
CA ALA A 262 -2.34 12.61 4.00
C ALA A 262 -1.80 11.25 4.49
N VAL A 263 -2.39 10.69 5.54
CA VAL A 263 -2.08 9.33 6.00
C VAL A 263 -2.59 8.28 5.01
N TYR A 264 -3.81 8.45 4.49
CA TYR A 264 -4.31 7.61 3.39
C TYR A 264 -3.41 7.69 2.15
N GLU A 265 -2.94 8.89 1.77
CA GLU A 265 -1.97 9.06 0.68
C GLU A 265 -0.69 8.24 0.93
N ALA A 266 -0.12 8.36 2.12
CA ALA A 266 1.07 7.62 2.51
C ALA A 266 0.82 6.10 2.50
N ALA A 267 -0.35 5.65 2.94
CA ALA A 267 -0.75 4.25 2.92
C ALA A 267 -0.88 3.71 1.50
N PHE A 268 -1.55 4.45 0.61
CA PHE A 268 -1.73 4.02 -0.78
C PHE A 268 -0.41 3.93 -1.53
N ARG A 269 0.49 4.91 -1.35
CA ARG A 269 1.84 4.86 -1.90
C ARG A 269 2.64 3.69 -1.33
N ARG A 270 2.60 3.48 -0.01
CA ARG A 270 3.26 2.35 0.65
C ARG A 270 2.70 1.00 0.16
N ALA A 271 1.45 0.97 -0.28
CA ALA A 271 0.80 -0.18 -0.86
C ALA A 271 1.06 -0.35 -2.37
N GLY A 272 1.68 0.64 -3.04
CA GLY A 272 1.89 0.67 -4.49
C GLY A 272 0.64 0.93 -5.33
N MET A 273 -0.41 1.50 -4.72
CA MET A 273 -1.64 1.84 -5.43
C MET A 273 -1.56 3.24 -6.05
N LEU A 274 -2.18 3.39 -7.21
CA LEU A 274 -2.32 4.68 -7.89
C LEU A 274 -3.55 5.40 -7.33
N ARG A 275 -3.34 6.49 -6.59
CA ARG A 275 -4.45 7.34 -6.16
C ARG A 275 -4.82 8.34 -7.26
N VAL A 276 -6.12 8.48 -7.48
CA VAL A 276 -6.73 9.52 -8.30
C VAL A 276 -7.76 10.33 -7.50
N TYR A 277 -8.06 11.55 -7.95
CA TYR A 277 -8.76 12.55 -7.14
C TYR A 277 -10.23 12.74 -7.50
N ASP A 278 -10.72 12.14 -8.56
CA ASP A 278 -12.14 12.17 -8.89
C ASP A 278 -12.53 10.96 -9.75
N LEU A 279 -13.83 10.88 -10.06
CA LEU A 279 -14.36 9.78 -10.85
C LEU A 279 -13.91 9.86 -12.32
N ARG A 280 -13.70 11.07 -12.86
CA ARG A 280 -13.22 11.23 -14.23
C ARG A 280 -11.80 10.66 -14.35
N GLU A 281 -10.90 10.99 -13.42
CA GLU A 281 -9.56 10.40 -13.43
C GLU A 281 -9.60 8.88 -13.22
N LEU A 282 -10.55 8.34 -12.43
CA LEU A 282 -10.75 6.89 -12.29
C LEU A 282 -11.20 6.26 -13.60
N PHE A 283 -12.10 6.93 -14.33
CA PHE A 283 -12.60 6.54 -15.65
C PHE A 283 -11.49 6.55 -16.69
N ASP A 284 -10.68 7.60 -16.74
CA ASP A 284 -9.55 7.73 -17.67
C ASP A 284 -8.49 6.64 -17.38
N CYS A 285 -8.24 6.35 -16.10
CA CYS A 285 -7.36 5.25 -15.70
C CYS A 285 -7.93 3.89 -16.10
N ALA A 286 -9.24 3.67 -15.93
CA ALA A 286 -9.91 2.45 -16.36
C ALA A 286 -9.78 2.23 -17.87
N GLU A 287 -9.96 3.30 -18.66
CA GLU A 287 -9.79 3.29 -20.11
C GLU A 287 -8.34 2.95 -20.49
N THR A 288 -7.36 3.60 -19.85
CA THR A 288 -5.94 3.41 -20.15
C THR A 288 -5.44 2.02 -19.78
N LEU A 289 -5.65 1.60 -18.53
CA LEU A 289 -5.14 0.35 -17.98
C LEU A 289 -5.81 -0.87 -18.61
N GLY A 290 -7.02 -0.71 -19.14
CA GLY A 290 -7.70 -1.73 -19.93
C GLY A 290 -7.09 -1.96 -21.32
N ARG A 291 -6.28 -1.03 -21.85
CA ARG A 291 -5.88 -1.02 -23.27
C ARG A 291 -4.36 -1.08 -23.50
N VAL A 292 -3.55 -0.46 -22.65
CA VAL A 292 -2.10 -0.31 -22.88
C VAL A 292 -1.22 -0.69 -21.68
N SER A 293 0.03 -1.06 -21.96
CA SER A 293 1.07 -1.27 -20.96
C SER A 293 1.71 0.06 -20.53
N ALA A 294 2.18 0.15 -19.28
CA ALA A 294 2.81 1.36 -18.76
C ALA A 294 4.06 1.77 -19.56
N PRO A 295 4.27 3.08 -19.80
CA PRO A 295 5.50 3.61 -20.39
C PRO A 295 6.74 3.14 -19.63
N ARG A 296 7.90 3.08 -20.31
CA ARG A 296 9.17 2.68 -19.67
C ARG A 296 9.75 3.74 -18.73
N GLY A 297 9.34 4.98 -18.93
CA GLY A 297 9.79 6.15 -18.20
C GLY A 297 8.87 7.32 -18.51
N LYS A 298 9.36 8.53 -18.25
CA LYS A 298 8.59 9.77 -18.30
C LYS A 298 8.87 10.63 -19.54
N ARG A 299 9.63 10.10 -20.51
CA ARG A 299 9.99 10.82 -21.74
C ARG A 299 8.92 10.62 -22.81
N VAL A 300 8.18 11.66 -23.16
CA VAL A 300 7.06 11.59 -24.11
C VAL A 300 7.39 12.33 -25.39
N ALA A 301 7.26 11.67 -26.53
CA ALA A 301 7.30 12.32 -27.85
C ALA A 301 5.90 12.80 -28.23
N ILE A 302 5.73 14.08 -28.56
CA ILE A 302 4.43 14.65 -28.93
C ILE A 302 4.43 14.97 -30.43
N LEU A 303 3.56 14.33 -31.19
CA LEU A 303 3.38 14.55 -32.63
C LEU A 303 2.05 15.29 -32.86
N THR A 304 2.07 16.43 -33.55
CA THR A 304 0.88 17.26 -33.74
C THR A 304 0.89 18.00 -35.08
N ASN A 305 -0.28 18.31 -35.64
CA ASN A 305 -0.43 19.29 -36.73
C ASN A 305 -0.80 20.70 -36.24
N GLY A 306 -0.86 20.91 -34.92
CA GLY A 306 -1.16 22.21 -34.31
C GLY A 306 -0.18 22.54 -33.19
N GLY A 307 0.67 23.55 -33.39
CA GLY A 307 1.66 23.97 -32.39
C GLY A 307 1.04 24.46 -31.08
N GLY A 308 -0.10 25.17 -31.11
CA GLY A 308 -0.75 25.69 -29.90
C GLY A 308 -1.16 24.59 -28.91
N ILE A 309 -1.83 23.54 -29.38
CA ILE A 309 -2.17 22.38 -28.55
C ILE A 309 -0.94 21.56 -28.17
N GLY A 310 0.08 21.52 -29.03
CA GLY A 310 1.40 20.95 -28.74
C GLY A 310 2.05 21.55 -27.50
N ILE A 311 2.06 22.88 -27.39
CA ILE A 311 2.64 23.58 -26.24
C ILE A 311 1.82 23.36 -24.97
N LEU A 312 0.49 23.39 -25.03
CA LEU A 312 -0.37 23.05 -23.88
C LEU A 312 -0.09 21.64 -23.34
N ALA A 313 0.13 20.68 -24.24
CA ALA A 313 0.51 19.32 -23.87
C ALA A 313 1.88 19.27 -23.16
N VAL A 314 2.87 20.03 -23.65
CA VAL A 314 4.19 20.13 -23.01
C VAL A 314 4.11 20.80 -21.64
N ASP A 315 3.39 21.91 -21.52
CA ASP A 315 3.22 22.62 -20.25
C ASP A 315 2.63 21.67 -19.20
N ARG A 316 1.55 20.96 -19.55
CA ARG A 316 0.94 19.99 -18.64
C ARG A 316 1.87 18.83 -18.32
N LEU A 317 2.62 18.33 -19.30
CA LEU A 317 3.55 17.21 -19.11
C LEU A 317 4.61 17.59 -18.06
N VAL A 318 5.22 18.76 -18.21
CA VAL A 318 6.24 19.28 -17.29
C VAL A 318 5.66 19.56 -15.90
N GLU A 319 4.46 20.15 -15.81
CA GLU A 319 3.76 20.39 -14.54
C GLU A 319 3.54 19.10 -13.74
N LEU A 320 3.22 18.00 -14.43
CA LEU A 320 2.98 16.69 -13.82
C LEU A 320 4.26 15.88 -13.57
N GLY A 321 5.43 16.43 -13.89
CA GLY A 321 6.75 15.82 -13.68
C GLY A 321 7.26 14.96 -14.84
N GLY A 322 6.59 14.99 -15.99
CA GLY A 322 7.01 14.35 -17.22
C GLY A 322 8.07 15.17 -17.97
N GLU A 323 8.71 14.53 -18.94
CA GLU A 323 9.79 15.12 -19.73
C GLU A 323 9.46 15.03 -21.22
N PRO A 324 9.51 16.14 -21.99
CA PRO A 324 9.50 16.05 -23.44
C PRO A 324 10.73 15.25 -23.89
N ALA A 325 10.51 14.18 -24.66
CA ALA A 325 11.59 13.38 -25.23
C ALA A 325 12.53 14.27 -26.07
N ALA A 326 13.84 14.10 -25.87
CA ALA A 326 14.86 14.77 -26.66
C ALA A 326 14.91 14.15 -28.07
N LEU A 327 15.21 14.98 -29.09
CA LEU A 327 15.45 14.51 -30.44
C LEU A 327 16.95 14.28 -30.63
N SER A 328 17.36 13.03 -30.81
CA SER A 328 18.75 12.72 -31.17
C SER A 328 19.11 13.39 -32.50
N PRO A 329 20.39 13.74 -32.75
CA PRO A 329 20.81 14.29 -34.04
C PRO A 329 20.43 13.39 -35.24
N GLU A 330 20.45 12.07 -35.05
CA GLU A 330 20.06 11.08 -36.05
C GLU A 330 18.56 11.09 -36.33
N LEU A 331 17.73 11.17 -35.28
CA LEU A 331 16.27 11.26 -35.44
C LEU A 331 15.88 12.59 -36.10
N HIS A 332 16.48 13.70 -35.65
CA HIS A 332 16.25 15.02 -36.22
C HIS A 332 16.53 15.04 -37.73
N LYS A 333 17.68 14.48 -38.15
CA LYS A 333 18.04 14.38 -39.58
C LYS A 333 17.06 13.52 -40.40
N LYS A 334 16.50 12.46 -39.81
CA LYS A 334 15.50 11.60 -40.48
C LYS A 334 14.17 12.34 -40.65
N LEU A 335 13.75 13.08 -39.63
CA LEU A 335 12.55 13.91 -39.67
C LEU A 335 12.70 15.05 -40.69
N ASP A 336 13.83 15.76 -40.70
CA ASP A 336 14.13 16.80 -41.71
C ASP A 336 14.03 16.33 -43.15
N ALA A 337 14.35 15.06 -43.42
CA ALA A 337 14.32 14.50 -44.76
C ALA A 337 12.90 14.25 -45.29
N VAL A 338 11.89 14.17 -44.41
CA VAL A 338 10.51 13.79 -44.76
C VAL A 338 9.47 14.85 -44.36
N LEU A 339 9.82 15.77 -43.46
CA LEU A 339 8.96 16.85 -43.00
C LEU A 339 9.24 18.16 -43.74
N PRO A 340 8.25 19.06 -43.87
CA PRO A 340 8.47 20.37 -44.48
C PRO A 340 9.43 21.20 -43.62
N THR A 341 10.22 22.10 -44.23
CA THR A 341 11.18 22.97 -43.53
C THR A 341 10.57 23.85 -42.44
N SER A 342 9.25 23.98 -42.42
CA SER A 342 8.46 24.71 -41.42
C SER A 342 8.10 23.90 -40.17
N TRP A 343 8.47 22.62 -40.08
CA TRP A 343 8.25 21.83 -38.87
C TRP A 343 9.06 22.39 -37.70
N SER A 344 8.64 22.11 -36.46
CA SER A 344 9.19 22.77 -35.26
C SER A 344 10.69 22.56 -35.04
N GLY A 345 11.27 21.41 -35.41
CA GLY A 345 12.67 21.07 -35.12
C GLY A 345 12.93 20.58 -33.69
N PHE A 346 11.91 20.58 -32.83
CA PHE A 346 11.98 20.15 -31.44
C PHE A 346 10.68 19.44 -31.01
N ASN A 347 10.61 18.95 -29.78
CA ASN A 347 9.40 18.35 -29.22
C ASN A 347 8.57 19.45 -28.51
N PRO A 348 7.32 19.73 -28.92
CA PRO A 348 6.43 18.92 -29.76
C PRO A 348 6.80 18.99 -31.24
N ILE A 349 6.78 17.83 -31.91
CA ILE A 349 6.99 17.67 -33.34
C ILE A 349 5.73 18.20 -34.05
N ASP A 350 5.73 19.49 -34.38
CA ASP A 350 4.67 20.14 -35.15
C ASP A 350 4.93 19.93 -36.65
N ILE A 351 4.11 19.09 -37.28
CA ILE A 351 4.20 18.71 -38.69
C ILE A 351 3.30 19.57 -39.60
N THR A 352 2.84 20.71 -39.09
CA THR A 352 2.02 21.76 -39.74
C THR A 352 0.57 21.36 -40.05
N GLY A 353 -0.32 22.36 -40.10
CA GLY A 353 -1.77 22.17 -40.17
C GLY A 353 -2.33 21.51 -41.46
N ASP A 354 -1.52 21.44 -42.51
CA ASP A 354 -1.82 20.77 -43.78
C ASP A 354 -1.38 19.30 -43.81
N ALA A 355 -0.88 18.76 -42.69
CA ALA A 355 -0.39 17.40 -42.61
C ALA A 355 -1.44 16.35 -43.02
N ASP A 356 -1.07 15.52 -43.98
CA ASP A 356 -1.85 14.39 -44.47
C ASP A 356 -1.47 13.08 -43.75
N ALA A 357 -2.17 12.00 -44.10
CA ALA A 357 -1.96 10.68 -43.51
C ALA A 357 -0.52 10.17 -43.70
N GLU A 358 0.11 10.44 -44.84
CA GLU A 358 1.47 10.01 -45.15
C GLU A 358 2.50 10.70 -44.24
N ARG A 359 2.33 12.01 -43.98
CA ARG A 359 3.20 12.75 -43.07
C ARG A 359 3.10 12.24 -41.63
N TYR A 360 1.90 11.93 -41.15
CA TYR A 360 1.71 11.30 -39.84
C TYR A 360 2.37 9.91 -39.77
N SER A 361 2.18 9.09 -40.80
CA SER A 361 2.73 7.75 -40.91
C SER A 361 4.27 7.75 -40.83
N ALA A 362 4.90 8.63 -41.62
CA ALA A 362 6.35 8.77 -41.67
C ALA A 362 6.93 9.21 -40.32
N ALA A 363 6.39 10.28 -39.72
CA ALA A 363 6.85 10.79 -38.44
C ALA A 363 6.63 9.77 -37.31
N LEU A 364 5.43 9.18 -37.21
CA LEU A 364 5.09 8.24 -36.15
C LEU A 364 5.98 6.99 -36.20
N SER A 365 6.23 6.44 -37.38
CA SER A 365 7.11 5.27 -37.53
C SER A 365 8.53 5.54 -37.01
N MET A 366 9.06 6.75 -37.22
CA MET A 366 10.38 7.14 -36.72
C MET A 366 10.38 7.31 -35.19
N LEU A 367 9.34 7.93 -34.63
CA LEU A 367 9.18 8.12 -33.19
C LEU A 367 9.03 6.77 -32.47
N LEU A 368 8.26 5.83 -33.01
CA LEU A 368 8.12 4.49 -32.46
C LEU A 368 9.45 3.72 -32.42
N ALA A 369 10.31 3.92 -33.41
CA ALA A 369 11.61 3.26 -33.49
C ALA A 369 12.70 3.85 -32.57
N ASP A 370 12.56 5.09 -32.13
CA ASP A 370 13.61 5.86 -31.42
C ASP A 370 13.82 5.43 -29.95
N PRO A 371 15.01 5.01 -29.48
CA PRO A 371 15.20 4.59 -28.09
C PRO A 371 15.03 5.72 -27.05
N ASP A 372 15.04 7.00 -27.46
CA ASP A 372 15.07 8.15 -26.54
C ASP A 372 13.69 8.66 -26.10
N ASN A 373 12.60 7.98 -26.51
CA ASN A 373 11.25 8.21 -25.98
C ASN A 373 10.60 6.94 -25.43
N ASP A 374 9.78 7.11 -24.39
CA ASP A 374 9.14 6.03 -23.64
C ASP A 374 7.65 5.85 -24.01
N ALA A 375 7.02 6.89 -24.57
CA ALA A 375 5.65 6.91 -25.07
C ALA A 375 5.48 7.97 -26.19
N VAL A 376 4.45 7.81 -27.02
CA VAL A 376 4.10 8.79 -28.07
C VAL A 376 2.67 9.29 -27.88
N LEU A 377 2.50 10.62 -27.84
CA LEU A 377 1.20 11.29 -27.89
C LEU A 377 1.00 11.85 -29.30
N VAL A 378 0.03 11.30 -30.04
CA VAL A 378 -0.32 11.76 -31.38
C VAL A 378 -1.58 12.60 -31.29
N MET A 379 -1.52 13.82 -31.82
CA MET A 379 -2.60 14.79 -31.75
C MET A 379 -2.96 15.28 -33.14
N ASN A 380 -4.26 15.43 -33.39
CA ASN A 380 -4.79 15.96 -34.63
C ASN A 380 -5.84 17.02 -34.32
N VAL A 381 -5.71 18.18 -34.94
CA VAL A 381 -6.75 19.21 -35.02
C VAL A 381 -7.34 19.14 -36.42
N GLN A 382 -8.66 18.97 -36.52
CA GLN A 382 -9.35 18.89 -37.81
C GLN A 382 -9.16 20.20 -38.60
N THR A 383 -8.75 20.07 -39.86
CA THR A 383 -8.62 21.18 -40.80
C THR A 383 -9.42 20.91 -42.08
N ALA A 384 -9.61 21.93 -42.92
CA ALA A 384 -10.37 21.80 -44.17
C ALA A 384 -9.62 21.04 -45.28
N VAL A 385 -8.32 20.78 -45.10
CA VAL A 385 -7.42 20.32 -46.17
C VAL A 385 -7.00 18.85 -46.02
N ALA A 386 -7.22 18.25 -44.85
CA ALA A 386 -6.86 16.87 -44.59
C ALA A 386 -7.97 16.13 -43.82
N SER A 387 -8.24 14.89 -44.22
CA SER A 387 -9.29 14.06 -43.63
C SER A 387 -8.85 13.49 -42.28
N PRO A 388 -9.48 13.88 -41.15
CA PRO A 388 -9.09 13.36 -39.83
C PRO A 388 -9.29 11.85 -39.71
N GLY A 389 -10.27 11.29 -40.43
CA GLY A 389 -10.55 9.86 -40.46
C GLY A 389 -9.50 9.05 -41.24
N ASP A 390 -9.00 9.58 -42.36
CA ASP A 390 -7.90 8.94 -43.10
C ASP A 390 -6.61 8.92 -42.29
N ILE A 391 -6.30 10.04 -41.63
CA ILE A 391 -5.13 10.14 -40.74
C ILE A 391 -5.26 9.15 -39.58
N ALA A 392 -6.44 9.07 -38.94
CA ALA A 392 -6.66 8.14 -37.83
C ALA A 392 -6.49 6.67 -38.26
N ARG A 393 -7.04 6.28 -39.42
CA ARG A 393 -6.86 4.93 -39.98
C ARG A 393 -5.38 4.61 -40.22
N GLU A 394 -4.63 5.57 -40.72
CA GLU A 394 -3.21 5.39 -41.00
C GLU A 394 -2.39 5.28 -39.71
N VAL A 395 -2.68 6.11 -38.70
CA VAL A 395 -2.08 5.98 -37.36
C VAL A 395 -2.37 4.61 -36.75
N ILE A 396 -3.62 4.13 -36.83
CA ILE A 396 -4.00 2.79 -36.37
C ILE A 396 -3.19 1.71 -37.08
N ARG A 397 -3.03 1.81 -38.41
CA ARG A 397 -2.24 0.86 -39.21
C ARG A 397 -0.78 0.82 -38.75
N VAL A 398 -0.13 1.97 -38.63
CA VAL A 398 1.29 2.06 -38.21
C VAL A 398 1.49 1.47 -36.81
N VAL A 399 0.62 1.81 -35.86
CA VAL A 399 0.69 1.25 -34.49
C VAL A 399 0.48 -0.27 -34.50
N GLY A 400 -0.47 -0.75 -35.30
CA GLY A 400 -0.72 -2.19 -35.48
C GLY A 400 0.50 -2.95 -36.02
N GLU A 401 1.16 -2.41 -37.04
CA GLU A 401 2.37 -3.00 -37.62
C GLU A 401 3.51 -3.06 -36.61
N GLU A 402 3.71 -2.02 -35.81
CA GLU A 402 4.77 -1.98 -34.81
C GLU A 402 4.53 -3.00 -33.68
N ARG A 403 3.27 -3.15 -33.24
CA ARG A 403 2.88 -4.15 -32.23
C ARG A 403 3.11 -5.59 -32.70
N VAL A 404 3.00 -5.85 -34.00
CA VAL A 404 3.32 -7.17 -34.59
C VAL A 404 4.83 -7.37 -34.71
N ARG A 405 5.60 -6.33 -35.03
CA ARG A 405 7.06 -6.41 -35.21
C ARG A 405 7.83 -6.58 -33.91
N ARG A 406 7.33 -6.04 -32.79
CA ARG A 406 8.06 -6.03 -31.51
C ARG A 406 7.24 -6.64 -30.38
N THR A 407 7.86 -7.56 -29.64
CA THR A 407 7.30 -8.11 -28.40
C THR A 407 7.10 -7.03 -27.33
N LEU A 408 7.96 -6.01 -27.32
CA LEU A 408 7.83 -4.82 -26.47
C LEU A 408 7.72 -3.59 -27.35
N PHE A 409 6.55 -2.98 -27.36
CA PHE A 409 6.24 -1.75 -28.10
C PHE A 409 5.98 -0.60 -27.13
N LYS A 410 6.08 0.64 -27.64
CA LYS A 410 5.78 1.84 -26.85
C LYS A 410 4.27 2.11 -26.86
N PRO A 411 3.69 2.56 -25.74
CA PRO A 411 2.30 2.96 -25.73
C PRO A 411 2.11 4.24 -26.56
N VAL A 412 1.02 4.27 -27.32
CA VAL A 412 0.60 5.40 -28.15
C VAL A 412 -0.75 5.89 -27.64
N PHE A 413 -0.87 7.20 -27.51
CA PHE A 413 -2.07 7.90 -27.04
C PHE A 413 -2.53 8.84 -28.15
N ALA A 414 -3.84 8.99 -28.31
CA ALA A 414 -4.43 9.80 -29.36
C ALA A 414 -5.26 10.96 -28.79
N VAL A 415 -5.18 12.13 -29.42
CA VAL A 415 -6.08 13.27 -29.17
C VAL A 415 -6.56 13.81 -30.51
N TRP A 416 -7.84 13.64 -30.83
CA TRP A 416 -8.44 14.17 -32.06
C TRP A 416 -9.44 15.26 -31.69
N VAL A 417 -9.04 16.52 -31.80
CA VAL A 417 -9.92 17.65 -31.47
C VAL A 417 -10.96 17.83 -32.57
N GLY A 418 -12.23 17.67 -32.21
CA GLY A 418 -13.35 17.72 -33.14
C GLY A 418 -13.65 16.40 -33.87
N ALA A 419 -13.11 15.27 -33.40
CA ALA A 419 -13.33 13.97 -34.04
C ALA A 419 -14.81 13.58 -34.13
N GLU A 420 -15.17 12.96 -35.24
CA GLU A 420 -16.43 12.21 -35.36
C GLU A 420 -16.38 10.92 -34.54
N GLU A 421 -17.54 10.41 -34.16
CA GLU A 421 -17.69 9.20 -33.34
C GLU A 421 -17.02 7.97 -33.99
N ALA A 422 -17.01 7.90 -35.32
CA ALA A 422 -16.35 6.82 -36.07
C ALA A 422 -14.82 6.77 -35.86
N VAL A 423 -14.16 7.93 -35.66
CA VAL A 423 -12.72 8.00 -35.40
C VAL A 423 -12.41 7.46 -34.00
N THR A 424 -13.20 7.87 -33.01
CA THR A 424 -13.13 7.40 -31.61
C THR A 424 -13.26 5.87 -31.57
N HIS A 425 -14.30 5.31 -32.19
CA HIS A 425 -14.50 3.86 -32.27
C HIS A 425 -13.36 3.12 -32.99
N GLY A 426 -12.74 3.74 -34.00
CA GLY A 426 -11.57 3.18 -34.67
C GLY A 426 -10.38 2.99 -33.72
N PHE A 427 -10.08 4.01 -32.91
CA PHE A 427 -9.02 3.92 -31.90
C PHE A 427 -9.35 2.91 -30.80
N ASP A 428 -10.61 2.89 -30.34
CA ASP A 428 -11.09 1.92 -29.34
C ASP A 428 -10.91 0.47 -29.82
N ALA A 429 -11.34 0.18 -31.06
CA ALA A 429 -11.18 -1.13 -31.67
C ALA A 429 -9.70 -1.53 -31.84
N ALA A 430 -8.83 -0.54 -32.07
CA ALA A 430 -7.38 -0.74 -32.16
C ALA A 430 -6.68 -0.80 -30.78
N SER A 431 -7.41 -0.67 -29.66
CA SER A 431 -6.85 -0.55 -28.31
C SER A 431 -5.80 0.57 -28.21
N ILE A 432 -6.10 1.73 -28.79
CA ILE A 432 -5.32 2.97 -28.66
C ILE A 432 -6.15 3.92 -27.79
N PRO A 433 -5.71 4.25 -26.56
CA PRO A 433 -6.41 5.19 -25.71
C PRO A 433 -6.53 6.54 -26.40
N ASN A 434 -7.75 7.09 -26.47
CA ASN A 434 -8.02 8.34 -27.15
C ASN A 434 -8.81 9.28 -26.24
N TYR A 435 -8.43 10.55 -26.24
CA TYR A 435 -8.94 11.54 -25.28
C TYR A 435 -9.47 12.77 -26.00
N PRO A 436 -10.46 13.46 -25.41
CA PRO A 436 -11.02 14.66 -25.99
C PRO A 436 -10.06 15.86 -25.92
N THR A 437 -9.10 15.86 -24.98
CA THR A 437 -8.14 16.94 -24.78
C THR A 437 -6.72 16.42 -24.54
N GLU A 438 -5.74 17.27 -24.78
CA GLU A 438 -4.34 17.04 -24.44
C GLU A 438 -4.10 16.90 -22.94
N ASP A 439 -4.84 17.64 -22.10
CA ASP A 439 -4.78 17.54 -20.63
C ASP A 439 -5.09 16.12 -20.15
N ASP A 440 -6.19 15.55 -20.64
CA ASP A 440 -6.65 14.20 -20.27
C ASP A 440 -5.65 13.12 -20.70
N ALA A 441 -5.09 13.25 -21.91
CA ALA A 441 -4.10 12.33 -22.42
C ALA A 441 -2.79 12.38 -21.60
N VAL A 442 -2.29 13.59 -21.31
CA VAL A 442 -1.06 13.77 -20.53
C VAL A 442 -1.26 13.28 -19.09
N ARG A 443 -2.40 13.59 -18.45
CA ARG A 443 -2.73 13.03 -17.12
C ARG A 443 -2.72 11.51 -17.13
N SER A 444 -3.33 10.90 -18.13
CA SER A 444 -3.39 9.44 -18.27
C SER A 444 -2.01 8.82 -18.46
N ILE A 445 -1.16 9.41 -19.30
CA ILE A 445 0.25 9.00 -19.46
C ILE A 445 0.97 9.07 -18.12
N MET A 446 0.87 10.20 -17.41
CA MET A 446 1.57 10.42 -16.15
C MET A 446 1.04 9.55 -15.01
N ASN A 447 -0.24 9.17 -15.03
CA ASN A 447 -0.81 8.20 -14.12
C ASN A 447 -0.18 6.81 -14.31
N MET A 448 0.08 6.39 -15.55
CA MET A 448 0.80 5.14 -15.81
C MET A 448 2.26 5.18 -15.35
N VAL A 449 2.93 6.33 -15.53
CA VAL A 449 4.30 6.55 -15.03
C VAL A 449 4.34 6.43 -13.51
N ARG A 450 3.44 7.13 -12.81
CA ARG A 450 3.34 7.08 -11.34
C ARG A 450 3.02 5.67 -10.84
N TYR A 451 2.14 4.95 -11.53
CA TYR A 451 1.87 3.55 -11.21
C TYR A 451 3.14 2.70 -11.32
N ARG A 452 3.90 2.84 -12.41
CA ARG A 452 5.17 2.11 -12.59
C ARG A 452 6.17 2.44 -11.50
N GLU A 453 6.37 3.71 -11.18
CA GLU A 453 7.28 4.15 -10.10
C GLU A 453 6.85 3.56 -8.75
N ALA A 454 5.55 3.52 -8.47
CA ALA A 454 5.02 2.94 -7.24
C ALA A 454 5.27 1.42 -7.16
N VAL A 455 5.11 0.70 -8.27
CA VAL A 455 5.44 -0.74 -8.35
C VAL A 455 6.94 -0.98 -8.23
N GLN A 456 7.78 -0.13 -8.87
CA GLN A 456 9.23 -0.23 -8.77
C GLN A 456 9.69 -0.10 -7.32
N LEU A 457 9.21 0.92 -6.58
CA LEU A 457 9.49 1.10 -5.16
C LEU A 457 9.03 -0.08 -4.28
N LEU A 458 7.95 -0.78 -4.66
CA LEU A 458 7.54 -2.00 -3.94
C LEU A 458 8.48 -3.18 -4.19
N THR A 459 9.05 -3.25 -5.38
CA THR A 459 9.96 -4.31 -5.83
C THR A 459 11.43 -4.01 -5.57
N GLU A 460 11.77 -2.79 -5.18
CA GLU A 460 13.12 -2.42 -4.82
C GLU A 460 13.60 -3.19 -3.60
N VAL A 461 14.86 -3.59 -3.70
CA VAL A 461 15.60 -4.35 -2.71
C VAL A 461 16.32 -3.30 -1.85
N PRO A 462 15.82 -2.99 -0.64
CA PRO A 462 16.27 -1.84 0.11
C PRO A 462 17.61 -2.11 0.78
N PRO A 463 18.67 -1.34 0.46
CA PRO A 463 20.00 -1.62 0.97
C PRO A 463 19.99 -1.75 2.49
N SER A 464 20.70 -2.77 2.98
CA SER A 464 20.93 -2.98 4.41
C SER A 464 21.31 -1.67 5.11
N LEU A 465 20.71 -1.43 6.27
CA LEU A 465 21.08 -0.33 7.17
C LEU A 465 22.61 -0.29 7.34
N PRO A 466 23.22 0.91 7.49
CA PRO A 466 24.65 1.02 7.74
C PRO A 466 25.04 0.15 8.94
N LYS A 467 26.11 -0.65 8.79
CA LYS A 467 26.59 -1.57 9.84
C LYS A 467 26.88 -0.89 11.19
N ASP A 468 27.09 0.43 11.17
CA ASP A 468 27.47 1.23 12.34
C ASP A 468 26.24 1.74 13.14
N PHE A 469 25.02 1.51 12.65
CA PHE A 469 23.80 1.84 13.39
C PHE A 469 23.37 0.64 14.25
N ASP A 470 23.65 0.73 15.55
CA ASP A 470 23.26 -0.24 16.57
C ASP A 470 22.55 0.50 17.71
N PRO A 471 21.21 0.41 17.81
CA PRO A 471 20.45 1.13 18.82
C PRO A 471 20.54 0.46 20.20
N ASP A 472 20.81 1.26 21.24
CA ASP A 472 20.72 0.82 22.64
C ASP A 472 19.25 0.81 23.10
N THR A 473 18.52 -0.20 22.63
CA THR A 473 17.09 -0.36 22.89
C THR A 473 16.77 -0.58 24.37
N GLU A 474 17.71 -1.12 25.16
CA GLU A 474 17.53 -1.36 26.59
C GLU A 474 17.50 -0.05 27.37
N THR A 475 18.50 0.82 27.16
CA THR A 475 18.53 2.15 27.76
C THR A 475 17.31 2.97 27.35
N ALA A 476 16.94 2.91 26.07
CA ALA A 476 15.79 3.66 25.56
C ALA A 476 14.46 3.19 26.19
N ARG A 477 14.25 1.88 26.35
CA ARG A 477 13.08 1.32 27.04
C ARG A 477 13.04 1.76 28.50
N ALA A 478 14.16 1.70 29.20
CA ALA A 478 14.23 2.10 30.60
C ALA A 478 13.78 3.57 30.82
N ILE A 479 14.14 4.48 29.90
CA ILE A 479 13.70 5.88 29.92
C ILE A 479 12.17 5.97 29.79
N VAL A 480 11.59 5.31 28.78
CA VAL A 480 10.15 5.37 28.51
C VAL A 480 9.33 4.68 29.60
N GLU A 481 9.76 3.52 30.07
CA GLU A 481 9.11 2.78 31.16
C GLU A 481 9.12 3.57 32.47
N LYS A 482 10.23 4.26 32.78
CA LYS A 482 10.30 5.16 33.94
C LYS A 482 9.22 6.24 33.86
N ALA A 483 9.07 6.89 32.71
CA ALA A 483 8.06 7.92 32.50
C ALA A 483 6.63 7.38 32.68
N LEU A 484 6.33 6.21 32.12
CA LEU A 484 5.02 5.60 32.26
C LEU A 484 4.72 5.14 33.69
N ARG A 485 5.71 4.58 34.41
CA ARG A 485 5.55 4.19 35.83
C ARG A 485 5.27 5.39 36.72
N GLU A 486 5.81 6.56 36.38
CA GLU A 486 5.55 7.82 37.07
C GLU A 486 4.22 8.49 36.63
N GLY A 487 3.45 7.84 35.75
CA GLY A 487 2.17 8.35 35.24
C GLY A 487 2.32 9.54 34.29
N ARG A 488 3.50 9.76 33.72
CA ARG A 488 3.79 10.87 32.80
C ARG A 488 3.42 10.53 31.37
N SER A 489 2.96 11.54 30.64
CA SER A 489 2.69 11.45 29.19
C SER A 489 3.72 12.15 28.32
N TRP A 490 4.72 12.81 28.93
CA TRP A 490 5.78 13.56 28.26
C TRP A 490 7.13 13.16 28.84
N LEU A 491 8.12 13.00 27.96
CA LEU A 491 9.53 12.91 28.37
C LEU A 491 10.09 14.31 28.62
N ASP A 492 10.97 14.41 29.61
CA ASP A 492 11.70 15.66 29.83
C ASP A 492 12.88 15.82 28.83
N PRO A 493 13.41 17.03 28.62
CA PRO A 493 14.50 17.27 27.66
C PRO A 493 15.77 16.44 27.86
N LEU A 494 16.11 16.04 29.10
CA LEU A 494 17.28 15.19 29.36
C LEU A 494 16.98 13.74 28.97
N GLU A 495 15.80 13.25 29.28
CA GLU A 495 15.30 11.94 28.85
C GLU A 495 15.27 11.85 27.31
N ILE A 496 14.84 12.92 26.63
CA ILE A 496 14.86 13.00 25.16
C ILE A 496 16.30 12.95 24.63
N SER A 497 17.23 13.66 25.26
CA SER A 497 18.65 13.62 24.87
C SER A 497 19.25 12.22 25.02
N GLY A 498 18.95 11.53 26.13
CA GLY A 498 19.34 10.13 26.33
C GLY A 498 18.71 9.17 25.33
N LEU A 499 17.42 9.36 25.02
CA LEU A 499 16.71 8.60 23.99
C LEU A 499 17.33 8.79 22.61
N PHE A 500 17.66 10.03 22.23
CA PHE A 500 18.27 10.32 20.93
C PHE A 500 19.69 9.76 20.85
N ALA A 501 20.46 9.82 21.95
CA ALA A 501 21.77 9.20 22.03
C ALA A 501 21.69 7.67 21.82
N ALA A 502 20.71 7.00 22.41
CA ALA A 502 20.50 5.56 22.25
C ALA A 502 20.22 5.14 20.79
N TYR A 503 19.62 6.03 19.98
CA TYR A 503 19.41 5.81 18.54
C TYR A 503 20.42 6.56 17.66
N GLN A 504 21.49 7.12 18.25
CA GLN A 504 22.52 7.87 17.57
C GLN A 504 21.96 9.04 16.70
N ILE A 505 20.92 9.71 17.17
CA ILE A 505 20.35 10.91 16.54
C ILE A 505 21.06 12.13 17.13
N PRO A 506 21.82 12.93 16.35
CA PRO A 506 22.54 14.07 16.90
C PRO A 506 21.58 15.13 17.44
N MET A 507 21.73 15.49 18.71
CA MET A 507 21.00 16.57 19.38
C MET A 507 21.99 17.52 20.05
N ILE A 508 21.61 18.79 20.18
CA ILE A 508 22.42 19.75 20.92
C ILE A 508 22.64 19.30 22.39
N PRO A 509 23.85 19.51 22.94
CA PRO A 509 24.10 19.28 24.35
C PRO A 509 23.07 20.02 25.21
N THR A 510 22.39 19.28 26.08
CA THR A 510 21.33 19.81 26.95
C THR A 510 21.66 19.48 28.39
N LEU A 511 21.92 20.51 29.19
CA LEU A 511 22.32 20.37 30.60
C LEU A 511 21.26 21.01 31.49
N ALA A 512 20.73 20.28 32.46
CA ALA A 512 19.79 20.86 33.42
C ALA A 512 20.53 21.58 34.55
N ALA A 513 19.94 22.68 34.99
CA ALA A 513 20.38 23.45 36.15
C ALA A 513 19.17 23.81 37.00
N THR A 514 19.25 23.52 38.28
CA THR A 514 18.20 23.84 39.26
C THR A 514 18.22 25.31 39.67
N ASN A 515 19.36 25.98 39.49
CA ASN A 515 19.60 27.35 39.91
C ASN A 515 20.63 28.06 39.00
N ALA A 516 20.81 29.36 39.20
CA ALA A 516 21.68 30.19 38.38
C ALA A 516 23.17 29.81 38.47
N GLU A 517 23.68 29.42 39.65
CA GLU A 517 25.10 29.05 39.81
C GLU A 517 25.45 27.75 39.08
N GLU A 518 24.55 26.76 39.17
CA GLU A 518 24.69 25.53 38.39
C GLU A 518 24.63 25.81 36.88
N ALA A 519 23.73 26.68 36.44
CA ALA A 519 23.63 27.09 35.04
C ALA A 519 24.90 27.79 34.54
N VAL A 520 25.49 28.66 35.36
CA VAL A 520 26.77 29.32 35.08
C VAL A 520 27.91 28.31 34.97
N SER A 521 27.96 27.30 35.85
CA SER A 521 28.98 26.25 35.79
C SER A 521 28.92 25.49 34.45
N TRP A 522 27.71 25.12 34.00
CA TRP A 522 27.53 24.49 32.69
C TRP A 522 27.86 25.41 31.52
N ALA A 523 27.37 26.66 31.57
CA ALA A 523 27.63 27.66 30.53
C ALA A 523 29.13 27.95 30.37
N SER A 524 29.88 27.95 31.46
CA SER A 524 31.32 28.25 31.46
C SER A 524 32.11 27.35 30.51
N SER A 525 31.71 26.09 30.40
CA SER A 525 32.34 25.11 29.50
C SER A 525 32.16 25.46 28.01
N PHE A 526 31.03 26.08 27.65
CA PHE A 526 30.77 26.53 26.28
C PHE A 526 31.40 27.91 26.01
N LEU A 527 31.26 28.83 26.96
CA LEU A 527 31.80 30.18 26.87
C LEU A 527 33.32 30.19 26.73
N SER A 528 34.03 29.29 27.42
CA SER A 528 35.49 29.14 27.28
C SER A 528 35.93 28.68 25.89
N GLN A 529 35.02 28.09 25.11
CA GLN A 529 35.24 27.68 23.72
C GLN A 529 34.82 28.77 22.72
N GLY A 530 34.40 29.95 23.21
CA GLY A 530 33.88 31.04 22.38
C GLY A 530 32.47 30.81 21.85
N VAL A 531 31.74 29.81 22.39
CA VAL A 531 30.36 29.49 21.99
C VAL A 531 29.39 30.24 22.90
N THR A 532 28.43 30.96 22.30
CA THR A 532 27.37 31.64 23.06
C THR A 532 26.34 30.64 23.57
N VAL A 533 25.63 31.01 24.63
CA VAL A 533 24.75 30.11 25.37
C VAL A 533 23.30 30.52 25.23
N VAL A 534 22.41 29.52 25.28
CA VAL A 534 20.96 29.66 25.37
C VAL A 534 20.50 29.08 26.69
N VAL A 535 19.62 29.81 27.38
CA VAL A 535 18.95 29.33 28.59
C VAL A 535 17.46 29.22 28.30
N LYS A 536 16.86 28.08 28.62
CA LYS A 536 15.40 27.86 28.49
C LYS A 536 14.81 27.34 29.79
N VAL A 537 13.57 27.69 30.09
CA VAL A 537 12.85 27.16 31.25
C VAL A 537 12.72 25.63 31.15
N LEU A 538 13.00 24.94 32.25
CA LEU A 538 12.79 23.51 32.39
C LEU A 538 11.56 23.29 33.28
N SER A 539 10.42 23.08 32.64
CA SER A 539 9.15 22.81 33.33
C SER A 539 8.25 21.95 32.46
N ARG A 540 7.65 20.93 33.09
CA ARG A 540 6.68 20.02 32.48
C ARG A 540 5.36 20.68 32.11
N ASP A 541 4.97 21.73 32.84
CA ASP A 541 3.67 22.40 32.69
C ASP A 541 3.71 23.56 31.68
N ILE A 542 4.88 23.82 31.10
CA ILE A 542 5.15 24.94 30.19
C ILE A 542 5.68 24.39 28.85
N PRO A 543 4.81 23.82 27.98
CA PRO A 543 5.23 23.26 26.70
C PRO A 543 5.72 24.33 25.71
N HIS A 544 5.03 25.48 25.63
CA HIS A 544 5.41 26.61 24.78
C HIS A 544 6.24 27.62 25.58
N LYS A 545 7.54 27.36 25.64
CA LYS A 545 8.51 28.12 26.45
C LYS A 545 8.60 29.59 26.03
N SER A 546 8.53 29.86 24.73
CA SER A 546 8.64 31.21 24.16
C SER A 546 7.47 32.13 24.56
N ASP A 547 6.27 31.58 24.74
CA ASP A 547 5.04 32.36 25.02
C ASP A 547 5.11 33.09 26.37
N ILE A 548 5.90 32.56 27.30
CA ILE A 548 6.15 33.19 28.61
C ILE A 548 7.51 33.90 28.69
N GLY A 549 8.21 34.01 27.56
CA GLY A 549 9.59 34.50 27.51
C GLY A 549 10.60 33.58 28.22
N GLY A 550 10.29 32.28 28.32
CA GLY A 550 11.12 31.27 28.96
C GLY A 550 12.30 30.81 28.12
N VAL A 551 12.74 31.60 27.14
CA VAL A 551 13.91 31.35 26.29
C VAL A 551 14.69 32.66 26.18
N VAL A 552 15.96 32.63 26.55
CA VAL A 552 16.89 33.76 26.38
C VAL A 552 18.08 33.28 25.56
N LEU A 553 18.35 33.97 24.45
CA LEU A 553 19.36 33.62 23.46
C LEU A 553 20.59 34.54 23.58
N ASN A 554 21.67 34.14 22.91
CA ASN A 554 22.87 34.98 22.69
C ASN A 554 23.55 35.43 23.99
N LEU A 555 23.65 34.54 24.98
CA LEU A 555 24.32 34.82 26.25
C LEU A 555 25.83 34.65 26.08
N THR A 556 26.59 35.72 26.32
CA THR A 556 28.03 35.80 26.03
C THR A 556 28.90 35.81 27.29
N SER A 557 28.30 35.82 28.48
CA SER A 557 29.02 35.86 29.76
C SER A 557 28.29 35.11 30.86
N ALA A 558 29.02 34.68 31.90
CA ALA A 558 28.47 34.07 33.10
C ALA A 558 27.43 34.98 33.78
N GLU A 559 27.67 36.28 33.81
CA GLU A 559 26.74 37.24 34.41
C GLU A 559 25.44 37.35 33.62
N ALA A 560 25.51 37.37 32.29
CA ALA A 560 24.32 37.37 31.45
C ALA A 560 23.49 36.08 31.65
N VAL A 561 24.15 34.94 31.83
CA VAL A 561 23.48 33.67 32.16
C VAL A 561 22.75 33.77 33.50
N ARG A 562 23.42 34.24 34.56
CA ARG A 562 22.82 34.40 35.89
C ARG A 562 21.55 35.25 35.86
N VAL A 563 21.64 36.45 35.26
CA VAL A 563 20.49 37.36 35.10
C VAL A 563 19.35 36.69 34.33
N ALA A 564 19.67 35.99 33.22
CA ALA A 564 18.66 35.32 32.41
C ALA A 564 17.92 34.21 33.18
N VAL A 565 18.62 33.42 34.01
CA VAL A 565 17.98 32.38 34.84
C VAL A 565 16.99 33.00 35.81
N ASP A 566 17.42 34.01 36.56
CA ASP A 566 16.57 34.65 37.58
C ASP A 566 15.32 35.28 36.94
N GLU A 567 15.47 35.96 35.80
CA GLU A 567 14.35 36.54 35.05
C GLU A 567 13.40 35.50 34.47
N ILE A 568 13.92 34.37 33.95
CA ILE A 568 13.09 33.28 33.41
C ILE A 568 12.26 32.67 34.53
N LEU A 569 12.89 32.31 35.65
CA LEU A 569 12.19 31.65 36.78
C LEU A 569 11.16 32.58 37.42
N ALA A 570 11.50 33.86 37.61
CA ALA A 570 10.57 34.85 38.14
C ALA A 570 9.36 35.07 37.20
N ARG A 571 9.59 35.15 35.88
CA ARG A 571 8.49 35.26 34.89
C ARG A 571 7.63 34.02 34.86
N ALA A 572 8.23 32.83 34.86
CA ALA A 572 7.51 31.56 34.83
C ALA A 572 6.63 31.40 36.07
N ALA A 573 7.16 31.67 37.27
CA ALA A 573 6.39 31.63 38.51
C ALA A 573 5.23 32.64 38.53
N ARG A 574 5.41 33.82 37.93
CA ARG A 574 4.37 34.86 37.86
C ARG A 574 3.28 34.55 36.85
N LEU A 575 3.65 34.10 35.65
CA LEU A 575 2.71 33.87 34.54
C LEU A 575 2.02 32.50 34.63
N ARG A 576 2.65 31.52 35.29
CA ARG A 576 2.16 30.15 35.47
C ARG A 576 2.38 29.69 36.92
N PRO A 577 1.66 30.25 37.91
CA PRO A 577 1.88 29.95 39.33
C PRO A 577 1.62 28.48 39.69
N ASP A 578 0.76 27.79 38.94
CA ASP A 578 0.45 26.37 39.14
C ASP A 578 1.47 25.43 38.48
N ALA A 579 2.42 25.97 37.69
CA ALA A 579 3.43 25.17 37.02
C ALA A 579 4.57 24.77 37.96
N LYS A 580 4.93 23.48 37.95
CA LYS A 580 6.13 23.00 38.62
C LYS A 580 7.36 23.38 37.80
N LEU A 581 8.22 24.21 38.37
CA LEU A 581 9.51 24.59 37.78
C LEU A 581 10.59 23.64 38.29
N ASP A 582 11.20 22.88 37.38
CA ASP A 582 12.31 21.98 37.70
C ASP A 582 13.67 22.68 37.52
N GLY A 583 13.67 23.92 37.00
CA GLY A 583 14.84 24.79 36.84
C GLY A 583 14.93 25.41 35.44
N VAL A 584 16.14 25.41 34.88
CA VAL A 584 16.43 25.81 33.50
C VAL A 584 17.29 24.76 32.80
N MET A 585 17.31 24.78 31.48
CA MET A 585 18.27 24.05 30.66
C MET A 585 19.26 25.03 30.02
N VAL A 586 20.52 24.62 29.98
CA VAL A 586 21.64 25.35 29.37
C VAL A 586 22.07 24.58 28.12
N GLN A 587 22.12 25.29 27.00
CA GLN A 587 22.45 24.73 25.69
C GLN A 587 23.43 25.66 24.94
N PRO A 588 24.34 25.13 24.11
CA PRO A 588 25.13 25.96 23.20
C PRO A 588 24.22 26.53 22.11
N MET A 589 24.46 27.78 21.72
CA MET A 589 23.78 28.41 20.60
C MET A 589 24.41 27.94 19.29
N ILE A 590 23.66 27.14 18.51
CA ILE A 590 24.13 26.65 17.22
C ILE A 590 23.86 27.70 16.14
N LEU A 591 24.94 28.24 15.54
CA LEU A 591 24.89 29.17 14.41
C LEU A 591 25.38 28.47 13.14
N ARG A 592 24.45 28.00 12.31
CA ARG A 592 24.73 27.39 11.01
C ARG A 592 23.99 28.17 9.90
N PRO A 593 24.53 29.32 9.44
CA PRO A 593 23.80 30.24 8.56
C PRO A 593 23.43 29.65 7.18
N LYS A 594 24.09 28.55 6.77
CA LYS A 594 23.81 27.84 5.51
C LYS A 594 23.02 26.53 5.70
N ALA A 595 22.63 26.22 6.94
CA ALA A 595 21.81 25.06 7.23
C ALA A 595 20.35 25.32 6.83
N ARG A 596 19.67 24.25 6.43
CA ARG A 596 18.22 24.26 6.17
C ARG A 596 17.51 23.81 7.43
N GLU A 597 16.45 24.52 7.80
CA GLU A 597 15.55 24.10 8.87
C GLU A 597 14.57 23.07 8.32
N LEU A 598 14.60 21.86 8.89
CA LEU A 598 13.72 20.75 8.57
C LEU A 598 12.89 20.40 9.81
N THR A 599 11.76 19.74 9.60
CA THR A 599 10.99 19.09 10.67
C THR A 599 10.85 17.60 10.35
N ILE A 600 11.04 16.77 11.38
CA ILE A 600 10.82 15.33 11.30
C ILE A 600 10.08 14.87 12.55
N GLY A 601 9.28 13.82 12.43
CA GLY A 601 8.55 13.34 13.58
C GLY A 601 7.80 12.04 13.37
N ILE A 602 7.23 11.56 14.47
CA ILE A 602 6.27 10.45 14.54
C ILE A 602 4.93 11.05 14.94
N ALA A 603 3.87 10.69 14.23
CA ALA A 603 2.50 10.96 14.65
C ALA A 603 1.72 9.66 14.70
N ASP A 604 0.64 9.63 15.49
CA ASP A 604 -0.23 8.46 15.56
C ASP A 604 -1.58 8.70 14.90
N ASP A 605 -1.85 7.94 13.84
CA ASP A 605 -3.14 7.92 13.17
C ASP A 605 -4.06 6.84 13.77
N PRO A 606 -5.33 7.15 14.06
CA PRO A 606 -6.29 6.17 14.60
C PRO A 606 -6.47 4.91 13.75
N THR A 607 -6.34 5.01 12.43
CA THR A 607 -6.58 3.90 11.48
C THR A 607 -5.31 3.11 11.21
N PHE A 608 -4.22 3.78 10.82
CA PHE A 608 -2.98 3.16 10.35
C PHE A 608 -1.88 3.04 11.41
N GLY A 609 -2.07 3.67 12.58
CA GLY A 609 -1.07 3.69 13.64
C GLY A 609 0.02 4.73 13.38
N PRO A 610 1.29 4.47 13.73
CA PRO A 610 2.35 5.45 13.63
C PRO A 610 2.65 5.80 12.17
N VAL A 611 2.91 7.08 11.92
CA VAL A 611 3.35 7.64 10.64
C VAL A 611 4.60 8.48 10.86
N ILE A 612 5.54 8.42 9.92
CA ILE A 612 6.73 9.26 9.91
C ILE A 612 6.46 10.49 9.05
N ALA A 613 6.75 11.66 9.59
CA ALA A 613 6.60 12.94 8.91
C ALA A 613 7.95 13.57 8.58
N PHE A 614 8.00 14.23 7.42
CA PHE A 614 9.13 15.05 6.98
C PHE A 614 8.62 16.31 6.27
N GLY A 615 9.25 17.44 6.54
CA GLY A 615 8.91 18.70 5.87
C GLY A 615 9.89 19.83 6.16
N GLN A 616 9.53 21.02 5.67
CA GLN A 616 10.24 22.25 6.00
C GLN A 616 10.02 22.63 7.47
N GLY A 617 11.10 22.89 8.20
CA GLY A 617 11.09 23.23 9.63
C GLY A 617 11.02 24.75 9.88
N GLY A 618 11.13 25.11 11.16
CA GLY A 618 11.17 26.49 11.61
C GLY A 618 9.82 27.02 12.12
N THR A 619 9.67 28.34 12.17
CA THR A 619 8.45 29.00 12.69
C THR A 619 7.30 29.04 11.67
N GLY A 620 7.58 28.84 10.38
CA GLY A 620 6.61 28.93 9.29
C GLY A 620 5.94 27.62 8.87
N VAL A 621 6.18 26.50 9.58
CA VAL A 621 5.77 25.15 9.12
C VAL A 621 4.27 25.07 8.83
N GLU A 622 3.43 25.64 9.70
CA GLU A 622 1.96 25.60 9.58
C GLU A 622 1.44 26.43 8.39
N LEU A 623 2.20 27.42 7.92
CA LEU A 623 1.79 28.34 6.85
C LEU A 623 2.24 27.88 5.46
N ILE A 624 3.38 27.18 5.37
CA ILE A 624 3.99 26.82 4.08
C ILE A 624 3.40 25.52 3.51
N ASP A 625 2.89 24.62 4.37
CA ASP A 625 2.31 23.31 4.00
C ASP A 625 3.22 22.46 3.08
N ASP A 626 4.54 22.49 3.33
CA ASP A 626 5.52 21.67 2.60
C ASP A 626 5.91 20.43 3.40
N ARG A 627 5.03 19.41 3.34
CA ARG A 627 5.15 18.20 4.14
C ARG A 627 4.86 16.94 3.34
N SER A 628 5.37 15.84 3.86
CA SER A 628 5.18 14.50 3.33
C SER A 628 5.12 13.49 4.49
N LEU A 629 4.35 12.42 4.29
CA LEU A 629 4.18 11.35 5.27
C LEU A 629 4.57 9.99 4.66
N ALA A 630 4.98 9.05 5.50
CA ALA A 630 5.19 7.65 5.16
C ALA A 630 4.83 6.73 6.32
N LEU A 631 4.41 5.50 6.02
CA LEU A 631 4.20 4.46 7.04
C LEU A 631 5.52 3.74 7.35
N PRO A 632 5.87 3.58 8.64
CA PRO A 632 6.99 2.73 9.05
C PRO A 632 6.68 1.24 8.80
N PRO A 633 7.70 0.37 8.71
CA PRO A 633 9.13 0.69 8.77
C PRO A 633 9.61 1.41 7.50
N LEU A 634 10.56 2.33 7.65
CA LEU A 634 11.29 2.98 6.55
C LEU A 634 12.66 2.33 6.34
N ASP A 635 13.06 2.26 5.09
CA ASP A 635 14.43 2.03 4.64
C ASP A 635 14.96 3.30 3.95
N LEU A 636 16.22 3.28 3.49
CA LEU A 636 16.82 4.45 2.86
C LEU A 636 16.10 4.89 1.58
N PRO A 637 15.73 4.01 0.62
CA PRO A 637 14.93 4.41 -0.55
C PRO A 637 13.59 5.07 -0.19
N LEU A 638 12.86 4.52 0.78
CA LEU A 638 11.59 5.12 1.23
C LEU A 638 11.79 6.46 1.92
N ALA A 639 12.87 6.64 2.68
CA ALA A 639 13.22 7.89 3.32
C ALA A 639 13.65 8.96 2.29
N GLU A 640 14.44 8.61 1.28
CA GLU A 640 14.80 9.50 0.17
C GLU A 640 13.56 9.88 -0.65
N SER A 641 12.69 8.91 -0.94
CA SER A 641 11.40 9.16 -1.58
C SER A 641 10.52 10.10 -0.74
N LEU A 642 10.51 9.93 0.59
CA LEU A 642 9.81 10.83 1.51
C LEU A 642 10.33 12.26 1.39
N ILE A 643 11.65 12.43 1.43
CA ILE A 643 12.31 13.74 1.26
C ILE A 643 11.94 14.36 -0.09
N GLY A 644 12.13 13.62 -1.19
CA GLY A 644 11.95 14.11 -2.56
C GLY A 644 10.53 14.59 -2.90
N ARG A 645 9.51 14.23 -2.10
CA ARG A 645 8.13 14.69 -2.28
C ARG A 645 7.87 16.11 -1.76
N THR A 646 8.81 16.70 -1.06
CA THR A 646 8.71 18.07 -0.54
C THR A 646 9.38 19.07 -1.47
N ARG A 647 8.95 20.32 -1.45
CA ARG A 647 9.61 21.42 -2.17
C ARG A 647 10.96 21.76 -1.53
N VAL A 648 11.10 21.60 -0.22
CA VAL A 648 12.37 21.80 0.51
C VAL A 648 13.46 20.86 0.02
N SER A 649 13.13 19.70 -0.57
CA SER A 649 14.09 18.82 -1.23
C SER A 649 14.91 19.51 -2.34
N LYS A 650 14.32 20.50 -3.03
CA LYS A 650 15.04 21.32 -4.03
C LYS A 650 16.06 22.25 -3.37
N LEU A 651 15.78 22.71 -2.15
CA LEU A 651 16.70 23.52 -1.35
C LEU A 651 17.82 22.69 -0.72
N LEU A 652 17.69 21.36 -0.67
CA LEU A 652 18.78 20.49 -0.20
C LEU A 652 19.92 20.40 -1.21
N CYS A 653 19.67 20.62 -2.51
CA CYS A 653 20.72 20.76 -3.53
C CYS A 653 21.64 21.95 -3.24
N ALA A 654 22.83 21.94 -3.85
CA ALA A 654 23.66 23.14 -3.92
C ALA A 654 22.96 24.25 -4.72
N TYR A 655 23.03 25.49 -4.24
CA TYR A 655 22.60 26.67 -4.98
C TYR A 655 23.43 27.89 -4.58
N ARG A 656 23.86 28.68 -5.56
CA ARG A 656 24.71 29.87 -5.33
C ARG A 656 25.92 29.52 -4.46
N ASP A 657 26.08 30.17 -3.30
CA ASP A 657 27.16 29.95 -2.33
C ASP A 657 26.79 28.94 -1.23
N VAL A 658 25.62 28.30 -1.30
CA VAL A 658 25.13 27.35 -0.31
C VAL A 658 25.43 25.92 -0.77
N PRO A 659 26.29 25.17 -0.04
CA PRO A 659 26.61 23.77 -0.37
C PRO A 659 25.40 22.84 -0.30
N GLU A 660 25.49 21.70 -0.97
CA GLU A 660 24.50 20.63 -0.86
C GLU A 660 24.44 20.06 0.57
N VAL A 661 23.24 19.81 1.07
CA VAL A 661 23.04 19.10 2.34
C VAL A 661 23.48 17.65 2.20
N LYS A 662 24.07 17.06 3.23
CA LYS A 662 24.34 15.62 3.28
C LYS A 662 23.01 14.84 3.39
N ARG A 663 22.33 14.64 2.26
CA ARG A 663 20.98 14.04 2.16
C ARG A 663 20.88 12.68 2.84
N SER A 664 21.91 11.86 2.70
CA SER A 664 21.99 10.56 3.35
C SER A 664 21.90 10.62 4.88
N ALA A 665 22.35 11.71 5.51
CA ALA A 665 22.22 11.90 6.95
C ALA A 665 20.77 12.23 7.35
N VAL A 666 20.04 12.98 6.52
CA VAL A 666 18.60 13.25 6.72
C VAL A 666 17.81 11.95 6.56
N ALA A 667 18.04 11.21 5.47
CA ALA A 667 17.39 9.93 5.20
C ALA A 667 17.65 8.91 6.32
N LEU A 668 18.90 8.78 6.77
CA LEU A 668 19.25 7.89 7.88
C LEU A 668 18.55 8.28 9.18
N THR A 669 18.38 9.57 9.46
CA THR A 669 17.68 10.05 10.67
C THR A 669 16.19 9.68 10.63
N LEU A 670 15.53 9.75 9.47
CA LEU A 670 14.16 9.28 9.29
C LEU A 670 14.04 7.78 9.51
N VAL A 671 15.01 6.99 9.04
CA VAL A 671 15.06 5.55 9.30
C VAL A 671 15.26 5.26 10.79
N LYS A 672 16.14 6.01 11.48
CA LYS A 672 16.35 5.91 12.93
C LYS A 672 15.06 6.19 13.72
N LEU A 673 14.29 7.23 13.34
CA LEU A 673 12.97 7.49 13.92
C LEU A 673 11.98 6.35 13.66
N SER A 674 12.00 5.78 12.45
CA SER A 674 11.16 4.64 12.12
C SER A 674 11.52 3.40 12.95
N GLN A 675 12.81 3.17 13.24
CA GLN A 675 13.28 2.09 14.10
C GLN A 675 12.86 2.33 15.55
N MET A 676 13.01 3.56 16.05
CA MET A 676 12.57 3.96 17.38
C MET A 676 11.06 3.71 17.60
N ALA A 677 10.22 4.02 16.61
CA ALA A 677 8.79 3.73 16.66
C ALA A 677 8.48 2.21 16.70
N ALA A 678 9.34 1.39 16.11
CA ALA A 678 9.18 -0.06 16.08
C ALA A 678 9.55 -0.69 17.43
N ASP A 679 10.65 -0.23 18.02
CA ASP A 679 11.22 -0.75 19.26
C ASP A 679 10.52 -0.25 20.53
N LEU A 680 9.89 0.93 20.46
CA LEU A 680 9.23 1.64 21.57
C LEU A 680 7.78 2.02 21.18
N PRO A 681 6.83 1.06 21.13
CA PRO A 681 5.43 1.32 20.78
C PRO A 681 4.71 2.31 21.72
N GLU A 682 5.28 2.54 22.90
CA GLU A 682 4.85 3.53 23.88
C GLU A 682 5.00 4.98 23.36
N ILE A 683 5.94 5.24 22.44
CA ILE A 683 6.10 6.56 21.82
C ILE A 683 4.94 6.78 20.83
N ARG A 684 4.05 7.72 21.17
CA ARG A 684 2.85 8.02 20.37
C ARG A 684 3.07 9.17 19.42
N GLU A 685 3.76 10.20 19.88
CA GLU A 685 4.09 11.37 19.08
C GLU A 685 5.54 11.78 19.37
N LEU A 686 6.26 12.17 18.33
CA LEU A 686 7.62 12.68 18.41
C LEU A 686 7.73 13.82 17.41
N ASP A 687 8.26 14.96 17.84
CA ASP A 687 8.45 16.12 16.98
C ASP A 687 9.87 16.63 17.17
N VAL A 688 10.61 16.79 16.08
CA VAL A 688 11.91 17.47 16.02
C VAL A 688 11.73 18.71 15.16
N ASN A 689 11.79 19.88 15.78
CA ASN A 689 11.66 21.14 15.08
C ASN A 689 12.43 22.28 15.79
N PRO A 690 13.47 22.87 15.17
CA PRO A 690 14.06 22.49 13.89
C PRO A 690 15.09 21.35 14.02
N LEU A 691 15.18 20.53 12.97
CA LEU A 691 16.35 19.75 12.61
C LEU A 691 17.17 20.58 11.61
N LEU A 692 18.36 21.04 11.99
CA LEU A 692 19.25 21.75 11.08
C LEU A 692 20.01 20.74 10.22
N ALA A 693 20.07 20.98 8.91
CA ALA A 693 20.80 20.15 7.96
C ALA A 693 21.71 20.96 7.03
N ASP A 694 22.97 20.55 6.91
CA ASP A 694 24.00 21.14 6.04
C ASP A 694 24.90 20.06 5.43
N ASP A 695 26.03 20.45 4.84
CA ASP A 695 27.02 19.56 4.24
C ASP A 695 27.75 18.66 5.26
N SER A 696 27.75 19.04 6.54
CA SER A 696 28.36 18.26 7.62
C SER A 696 27.44 17.16 8.16
N GLY A 697 26.12 17.33 8.04
CA GLY A 697 25.13 16.37 8.55
C GLY A 697 23.88 17.06 9.10
N VAL A 698 23.33 16.48 10.17
CA VAL A 698 22.11 16.99 10.83
C VAL A 698 22.32 17.19 12.33
N VAL A 699 21.56 18.12 12.93
CA VAL A 699 21.50 18.31 14.38
C VAL A 699 20.10 18.76 14.82
N ALA A 700 19.51 18.05 15.78
CA ALA A 700 18.24 18.40 16.40
C ALA A 700 18.43 19.52 17.43
N ILE A 701 17.66 20.61 17.28
CA ILE A 701 17.74 21.79 18.15
C ILE A 701 16.69 21.76 19.26
N ASP A 702 15.49 21.28 18.96
CA ASP A 702 14.43 21.06 19.93
C ASP A 702 13.68 19.79 19.54
N ALA A 703 13.21 19.08 20.55
CA ALA A 703 12.44 17.86 20.36
C ALA A 703 11.40 17.70 21.47
N ARG A 704 10.29 17.05 21.13
CA ARG A 704 9.21 16.72 22.07
C ARG A 704 8.78 15.29 21.84
N VAL A 705 8.55 14.55 22.92
CA VAL A 705 8.14 13.13 22.87
C VAL A 705 6.97 12.89 23.80
N VAL A 706 5.87 12.40 23.23
CA VAL A 706 4.67 11.95 23.96
C VAL A 706 4.73 10.43 24.11
N VAL A 707 4.60 9.96 25.34
CA VAL A 707 4.56 8.54 25.67
C VAL A 707 3.22 8.16 26.29
N ARG A 708 2.67 7.00 25.92
CA ARG A 708 1.46 6.41 26.53
C ARG A 708 1.57 4.89 26.52
N PRO A 709 0.87 4.18 27.41
CA PRO A 709 0.77 2.72 27.31
C PRO A 709 0.29 2.31 25.91
N PRO A 710 0.85 1.24 25.34
CA PRO A 710 0.51 0.80 24.00
C PRO A 710 -0.93 0.27 23.97
N GLU A 711 -1.81 0.91 23.19
CA GLU A 711 -3.12 0.36 22.83
C GLU A 711 -2.99 -0.66 21.71
N ARG A 712 -3.33 -1.91 21.97
CA ARG A 712 -3.32 -2.95 20.93
C ARG A 712 -4.29 -2.59 19.80
N LYS A 713 -3.77 -2.05 18.68
CA LYS A 713 -4.56 -1.74 17.48
C LYS A 713 -4.83 -2.99 16.63
N PHE A 714 -3.85 -3.87 16.54
CA PHE A 714 -3.91 -5.06 15.68
C PHE A 714 -3.67 -6.37 16.45
N ALA A 715 -4.28 -7.45 15.98
CA ALA A 715 -4.07 -8.80 16.48
C ALA A 715 -2.68 -9.36 16.06
N GLY A 716 -2.23 -10.43 16.73
CA GLY A 716 -0.90 -11.05 16.53
C GLY A 716 0.14 -10.69 17.59
N ARG A 717 1.31 -11.34 17.55
CA ARG A 717 2.50 -11.05 18.39
C ARG A 717 3.40 -10.00 17.69
N GLY A 718 4.26 -9.31 18.45
CA GLY A 718 5.15 -8.25 17.96
C GLY A 718 4.55 -6.84 18.11
N ASN A 719 4.99 -5.88 17.28
CA ASN A 719 4.46 -4.51 17.33
C ASN A 719 2.99 -4.48 16.87
N THR A 720 2.08 -4.26 17.82
CA THR A 720 0.62 -4.27 17.59
C THR A 720 0.08 -2.94 17.05
N HIS A 721 0.94 -1.97 16.75
CA HIS A 721 0.56 -0.64 16.30
C HIS A 721 0.81 -0.40 14.82
N PHE A 722 1.66 -1.20 14.18
CA PHE A 722 2.03 -0.96 12.78
C PHE A 722 1.02 -1.59 11.82
N ALA A 723 0.56 -0.81 10.84
CA ALA A 723 -0.22 -1.31 9.71
C ALA A 723 0.60 -2.20 8.76
N VAL A 724 1.92 -2.02 8.72
CA VAL A 724 2.87 -2.88 8.00
C VAL A 724 3.79 -3.57 9.01
N LYS A 725 3.75 -4.91 9.11
CA LYS A 725 4.54 -5.64 10.11
C LYS A 725 6.04 -5.45 9.83
N PRO A 726 6.84 -5.02 10.83
CA PRO A 726 8.28 -4.82 10.65
C PRO A 726 9.02 -6.15 10.49
N TYR A 727 10.32 -6.06 10.17
CA TYR A 727 11.21 -7.21 10.15
C TYR A 727 11.26 -7.86 11.55
N PRO A 728 10.96 -9.17 11.68
CA PRO A 728 10.81 -9.79 12.99
C PRO A 728 12.16 -10.31 13.51
N THR A 729 13.01 -9.38 13.94
CA THR A 729 14.38 -9.63 14.44
C THR A 729 14.40 -10.66 15.59
N GLU A 730 13.34 -10.77 16.37
CA GLU A 730 13.21 -11.73 17.47
C GLU A 730 13.25 -13.20 17.02
N TRP A 731 13.17 -13.49 15.72
CA TRP A 731 13.26 -14.83 15.14
C TRP A 731 14.62 -15.17 14.53
N GLU A 732 15.63 -14.29 14.64
CA GLU A 732 17.00 -14.65 14.26
C GLU A 732 17.57 -15.71 15.23
N ARG A 733 18.21 -16.74 14.68
CA ARG A 733 18.73 -17.89 15.44
C ARG A 733 20.08 -18.34 14.90
N HIS A 734 21.03 -18.53 15.80
CA HIS A 734 22.28 -19.23 15.53
C HIS A 734 22.09 -20.72 15.81
N LEU A 735 21.97 -21.52 14.77
CA LEU A 735 21.72 -22.96 14.84
C LEU A 735 23.03 -23.74 14.79
N SER A 736 23.14 -24.77 15.64
CA SER A 736 24.16 -25.80 15.49
C SER A 736 23.47 -27.07 15.00
N VAL A 737 23.89 -27.54 13.83
CA VAL A 737 23.36 -28.76 13.19
C VAL A 737 24.36 -29.90 13.31
N LYS A 738 24.18 -30.98 12.54
CA LYS A 738 25.02 -32.18 12.62
C LYS A 738 26.50 -31.81 12.40
N ASP A 739 27.38 -32.53 13.10
CA ASP A 739 28.84 -32.36 13.04
C ASP A 739 29.34 -30.98 13.52
N GLY A 740 28.54 -30.28 14.33
CA GLY A 740 28.88 -28.97 14.90
C GLY A 740 28.78 -27.81 13.92
N TRP A 741 28.25 -28.06 12.71
CA TRP A 741 28.13 -27.04 11.67
C TRP A 741 27.23 -25.89 12.11
N ARG A 742 27.72 -24.67 11.92
CA ARG A 742 27.15 -23.42 12.43
C ARG A 742 26.39 -22.68 11.32
N VAL A 743 25.13 -22.38 11.57
CA VAL A 743 24.21 -21.81 10.58
C VAL A 743 23.43 -20.66 11.20
N LEU A 744 23.46 -19.50 10.57
CA LEU A 744 22.56 -18.39 10.90
C LEU A 744 21.23 -18.60 10.16
N ALA A 745 20.15 -18.82 10.90
CA ALA A 745 18.79 -18.80 10.37
C ALA A 745 18.11 -17.49 10.75
N ARG A 746 17.61 -16.74 9.78
CA ARG A 746 16.90 -15.48 10.02
C ARG A 746 15.72 -15.31 9.07
N PRO A 747 14.71 -14.47 9.40
CA PRO A 747 13.69 -14.10 8.43
C PRO A 747 14.32 -13.56 7.15
N ILE A 748 13.72 -13.90 6.01
CA ILE A 748 14.14 -13.43 4.69
C ILE A 748 14.04 -11.92 4.61
N ARG A 749 14.90 -11.26 3.85
CA ARG A 749 14.85 -9.83 3.54
C ARG A 749 14.73 -9.67 2.03
N PRO A 750 14.16 -8.56 1.51
CA PRO A 750 14.18 -8.32 0.06
C PRO A 750 15.61 -8.39 -0.53
N ASP A 751 16.61 -7.93 0.22
CA ASP A 751 18.06 -7.98 -0.08
C ASP A 751 18.66 -9.37 -0.26
N ASP A 752 17.92 -10.41 0.08
CA ASP A 752 18.35 -11.78 -0.14
C ASP A 752 18.20 -12.24 -1.60
N GLU A 753 17.58 -11.42 -2.46
CA GLU A 753 17.33 -11.80 -3.86
C GLU A 753 18.57 -12.32 -4.61
N PRO A 754 19.75 -11.65 -4.57
CA PRO A 754 20.95 -12.18 -5.22
C PRO A 754 21.41 -13.51 -4.62
N ALA A 755 21.31 -13.65 -3.29
CA ALA A 755 21.67 -14.88 -2.59
C ALA A 755 20.73 -16.05 -2.94
N ILE A 756 19.44 -15.79 -3.17
CA ILE A 756 18.47 -16.79 -3.65
C ILE A 756 18.82 -17.21 -5.08
N HIS A 757 19.16 -16.25 -5.94
CA HIS A 757 19.57 -16.56 -7.32
C HIS A 757 20.79 -17.48 -7.35
N ASP A 758 21.81 -17.20 -6.53
CA ASP A 758 22.99 -18.06 -6.43
C ASP A 758 22.73 -19.39 -5.74
N PHE A 759 21.86 -19.41 -4.72
CA PHE A 759 21.37 -20.63 -4.08
C PHE A 759 20.69 -21.58 -5.08
N LEU A 760 19.81 -21.06 -5.95
CA LEU A 760 19.06 -21.87 -6.92
C LEU A 760 19.97 -22.57 -7.94
N LYS A 761 21.16 -22.04 -8.22
CA LYS A 761 22.17 -22.71 -9.07
C LYS A 761 22.71 -24.00 -8.46
N HIS A 762 22.61 -24.16 -7.13
CA HIS A 762 23.06 -25.33 -6.39
C HIS A 762 21.93 -26.34 -6.11
N VAL A 763 20.76 -26.17 -6.73
CA VAL A 763 19.61 -27.07 -6.61
C VAL A 763 19.44 -27.83 -7.93
N THR A 764 19.38 -29.15 -7.84
CA THR A 764 19.17 -30.01 -9.03
C THR A 764 17.76 -29.83 -9.61
N PRO A 765 17.57 -30.02 -10.94
CA PRO A 765 16.25 -29.97 -11.57
C PRO A 765 15.22 -30.91 -10.93
N GLU A 766 15.69 -32.06 -10.43
CA GLU A 766 14.83 -33.04 -9.75
C GLU A 766 14.31 -32.50 -8.41
N ASP A 767 15.17 -31.90 -7.57
CA ASP A 767 14.73 -31.30 -6.31
C ASP A 767 13.79 -30.10 -6.54
N LEU A 768 14.00 -29.34 -7.62
CA LEU A 768 13.07 -28.27 -8.04
C LEU A 768 11.71 -28.85 -8.47
N ARG A 769 11.70 -29.92 -9.26
CA ARG A 769 10.47 -30.62 -9.68
C ARG A 769 9.72 -31.17 -8.48
N LEU A 770 10.43 -31.78 -7.52
CA LEU A 770 9.85 -32.29 -6.29
C LEU A 770 9.22 -31.18 -5.42
N ARG A 771 9.69 -29.94 -5.56
CA ARG A 771 9.20 -28.78 -4.83
C ARG A 771 8.05 -28.04 -5.54
N PHE A 772 8.16 -27.84 -6.84
CA PHE A 772 7.23 -27.02 -7.64
C PHE A 772 6.23 -27.85 -8.44
N PHE A 773 6.31 -29.19 -8.37
CA PHE A 773 5.45 -30.12 -9.10
C PHE A 773 5.56 -29.96 -10.64
N ALA A 774 6.55 -29.21 -11.11
CA ALA A 774 6.77 -28.89 -12.52
C ALA A 774 8.27 -28.69 -12.82
N ALA A 775 8.66 -28.93 -14.07
CA ALA A 775 10.02 -28.66 -14.54
C ALA A 775 10.21 -27.15 -14.75
N MET A 776 10.92 -26.49 -13.82
CA MET A 776 11.27 -25.08 -13.92
C MET A 776 12.50 -24.91 -14.82
N LYS A 777 12.38 -24.11 -15.90
CA LYS A 777 13.46 -23.91 -16.88
C LYS A 777 14.27 -22.63 -16.67
N GLU A 778 13.67 -21.57 -16.13
CA GLU A 778 14.33 -20.27 -15.93
C GLU A 778 13.84 -19.56 -14.66
N PHE A 779 14.75 -18.84 -14.01
CA PHE A 779 14.44 -18.00 -12.84
C PHE A 779 14.64 -16.53 -13.20
N SER A 780 13.57 -15.87 -13.64
CA SER A 780 13.63 -14.43 -13.92
C SER A 780 13.82 -13.63 -12.62
N HIS A 781 14.46 -12.45 -12.72
CA HIS A 781 14.57 -11.50 -11.61
C HIS A 781 13.21 -11.23 -10.93
N ALA A 782 12.16 -11.03 -11.73
CA ALA A 782 10.80 -10.83 -11.24
C ALA A 782 10.24 -12.04 -10.45
N PHE A 783 10.61 -13.27 -10.82
CA PHE A 783 10.22 -14.46 -10.07
C PHE A 783 10.95 -14.54 -8.73
N ILE A 784 12.26 -14.28 -8.71
CA ILE A 784 13.08 -14.36 -7.48
C ILE A 784 12.70 -13.24 -6.51
N ALA A 785 12.46 -12.01 -7.00
CA ALA A 785 11.97 -10.91 -6.17
C ALA A 785 10.66 -11.25 -5.45
N ARG A 786 9.76 -12.01 -6.08
CA ARG A 786 8.53 -12.53 -5.43
C ARG A 786 8.82 -13.55 -4.33
N LEU A 787 9.96 -14.25 -4.38
CA LEU A 787 10.35 -15.21 -3.34
C LEU A 787 11.01 -14.53 -2.14
N SER A 788 11.72 -13.41 -2.32
CA SER A 788 12.37 -12.66 -1.23
C SER A 788 11.43 -11.68 -0.53
N GLN A 789 10.50 -11.08 -1.27
CA GLN A 789 9.64 -10.01 -0.76
C GLN A 789 8.31 -10.54 -0.25
N ILE A 790 8.33 -11.05 0.99
CA ILE A 790 7.14 -11.54 1.67
C ILE A 790 6.47 -10.45 2.51
N ASP A 791 5.20 -10.67 2.83
CA ASP A 791 4.50 -9.92 3.87
C ASP A 791 4.46 -10.74 5.15
N TYR A 792 5.22 -10.31 6.17
CA TYR A 792 5.31 -10.99 7.47
C TYR A 792 3.98 -11.10 8.22
N ALA A 793 2.95 -10.35 7.81
CA ALA A 793 1.61 -10.55 8.34
C ALA A 793 1.02 -11.89 7.89
N ARG A 794 1.26 -12.33 6.65
CA ARG A 794 0.59 -13.51 6.06
C ARG A 794 1.52 -14.67 5.75
N ALA A 795 2.81 -14.40 5.58
CA ALA A 795 3.79 -15.39 5.21
C ALA A 795 5.07 -15.18 6.02
N MET A 796 5.77 -16.27 6.29
CA MET A 796 7.11 -16.25 6.86
C MET A 796 8.03 -17.09 6.01
N ALA A 797 9.26 -16.64 5.83
CA ALA A 797 10.33 -17.46 5.29
C ALA A 797 11.59 -17.25 6.11
N PHE A 798 12.21 -18.35 6.53
CA PHE A 798 13.52 -18.36 7.16
C PHE A 798 14.55 -18.82 6.14
N VAL A 799 15.58 -18.01 5.97
CA VAL A 799 16.76 -18.32 5.16
C VAL A 799 17.90 -18.73 6.07
N ALA A 800 18.61 -19.79 5.67
CA ALA A 800 19.79 -20.30 6.36
C ALA A 800 21.06 -19.87 5.62
N PHE A 801 22.01 -19.29 6.35
CA PHE A 801 23.34 -18.93 5.86
C PHE A 801 24.42 -19.68 6.63
N ASP A 802 25.47 -20.09 5.93
CA ASP A 802 26.69 -20.57 6.57
C ASP A 802 27.39 -19.42 7.31
N GLU A 803 27.70 -19.59 8.60
CA GLU A 803 28.33 -18.52 9.40
C GLU A 803 29.77 -18.20 8.93
N ILE A 804 30.45 -19.11 8.23
CA ILE A 804 31.83 -18.96 7.78
C ILE A 804 31.86 -18.38 6.36
N THR A 805 31.12 -18.99 5.43
CA THR A 805 31.17 -18.59 4.01
C THR A 805 30.18 -17.49 3.66
N GLY A 806 29.12 -17.31 4.46
CA GLY A 806 28.01 -16.41 4.14
C GLY A 806 27.11 -16.90 3.01
N GLU A 807 27.32 -18.12 2.51
CA GLU A 807 26.50 -18.68 1.43
C GLU A 807 25.11 -19.09 1.94
N MET A 808 24.08 -18.86 1.12
CA MET A 808 22.73 -19.35 1.41
C MET A 808 22.65 -20.86 1.21
N LEU A 809 22.13 -21.56 2.22
CA LEU A 809 22.09 -23.01 2.33
C LEU A 809 20.70 -23.59 2.05
N GLY A 810 19.66 -22.81 2.33
CA GLY A 810 18.29 -23.24 2.19
C GLY A 810 17.27 -22.23 2.72
N VAL A 811 16.02 -22.48 2.37
CA VAL A 811 14.87 -21.67 2.78
C VAL A 811 13.72 -22.58 3.20
N VAL A 812 13.10 -22.26 4.33
CA VAL A 812 11.80 -22.79 4.74
C VAL A 812 10.80 -21.65 4.78
N ARG A 813 9.56 -21.89 4.40
CA ARG A 813 8.51 -20.89 4.39
C ARG A 813 7.18 -21.47 4.82
N ILE A 814 6.31 -20.60 5.31
CA ILE A 814 4.91 -20.91 5.59
C ILE A 814 4.04 -19.77 5.09
N HIS A 815 2.90 -20.09 4.49
CA HIS A 815 1.87 -19.13 4.12
C HIS A 815 0.62 -19.46 4.91
N SER A 816 0.25 -18.55 5.80
CA SER A 816 -0.97 -18.68 6.59
C SER A 816 -2.19 -18.44 5.71
N ASP A 817 -3.25 -19.21 5.92
CA ASP A 817 -4.55 -18.81 5.43
C ASP A 817 -5.01 -17.54 6.18
N SER A 818 -5.86 -16.71 5.58
CA SER A 818 -6.22 -15.43 6.22
C SER A 818 -7.02 -15.51 7.55
N ILE A 819 -7.60 -16.66 7.92
CA ILE A 819 -8.32 -16.80 9.20
C ILE A 819 -7.36 -17.34 10.26
N TYR A 820 -6.08 -17.53 9.89
CA TYR A 820 -5.00 -18.04 10.73
C TYR A 820 -5.35 -19.40 11.35
N GLU A 821 -6.13 -20.23 10.65
CA GLU A 821 -6.43 -21.59 11.10
C GLU A 821 -5.29 -22.54 10.71
N SER A 822 -4.80 -22.44 9.48
CA SER A 822 -3.76 -23.30 8.95
C SER A 822 -2.69 -22.52 8.20
N GLY A 823 -1.48 -23.07 8.13
CA GLY A 823 -0.40 -22.54 7.31
C GLY A 823 0.21 -23.61 6.41
N GLU A 824 0.33 -23.33 5.13
CA GLU A 824 0.97 -24.22 4.17
C GLU A 824 2.50 -24.02 4.19
N TYR A 825 3.25 -25.06 4.53
CA TYR A 825 4.71 -24.98 4.56
C TYR A 825 5.34 -25.39 3.24
N ALA A 826 6.57 -24.94 3.06
CA ALA A 826 7.42 -25.31 1.95
C ALA A 826 8.89 -25.19 2.34
N ILE A 827 9.73 -26.12 1.87
CA ILE A 827 11.16 -26.11 2.17
C ILE A 827 11.97 -26.47 0.92
N LEU A 828 13.11 -25.80 0.76
CA LEU A 828 14.09 -26.10 -0.29
C LEU A 828 15.50 -25.87 0.27
N LEU A 829 16.40 -26.81 0.04
CA LEU A 829 17.81 -26.76 0.47
C LEU A 829 18.70 -27.01 -0.75
N ARG A 830 19.99 -26.64 -0.67
CA ARG A 830 20.94 -27.04 -1.73
C ARG A 830 21.03 -28.55 -1.79
N SER A 831 21.10 -29.10 -3.00
CA SER A 831 21.04 -30.55 -3.22
C SER A 831 22.25 -31.29 -2.64
N ASP A 832 23.39 -30.61 -2.49
CA ASP A 832 24.65 -31.11 -1.93
C ASP A 832 24.69 -31.16 -0.39
N LEU A 833 23.67 -30.63 0.29
CA LEU A 833 23.62 -30.54 1.77
C LEU A 833 22.70 -31.59 2.42
N LYS A 834 22.21 -32.56 1.64
CA LYS A 834 21.35 -33.64 2.14
C LYS A 834 22.07 -34.44 3.24
N GLY A 835 21.34 -34.79 4.30
CA GLY A 835 21.87 -35.59 5.41
C GLY A 835 22.60 -34.83 6.53
N LYS A 836 22.76 -33.50 6.42
CA LYS A 836 23.39 -32.66 7.47
C LYS A 836 22.43 -32.17 8.57
N GLY A 837 21.15 -32.56 8.52
CA GLY A 837 20.15 -32.20 9.54
C GLY A 837 19.54 -30.80 9.40
N LEU A 838 20.02 -29.97 8.48
CA LEU A 838 19.53 -28.59 8.27
C LEU A 838 18.02 -28.51 8.01
N GLY A 839 17.47 -29.43 7.21
CA GLY A 839 16.03 -29.45 6.91
C GLY A 839 15.15 -29.63 8.16
N TRP A 840 15.56 -30.50 9.09
CA TRP A 840 14.85 -30.68 10.36
C TRP A 840 14.95 -29.44 11.24
N ALA A 841 16.13 -28.80 11.29
CA ALA A 841 16.32 -27.59 12.08
C ALA A 841 15.41 -26.44 11.59
N LEU A 842 15.36 -26.23 10.27
CA LEU A 842 14.49 -25.23 9.65
C LEU A 842 13.00 -25.56 9.82
N MET A 843 12.60 -26.82 9.63
CA MET A 843 11.20 -27.22 9.88
C MET A 843 10.77 -27.03 11.34
N LYS A 844 11.64 -27.32 12.30
CA LYS A 844 11.33 -27.04 13.72
C LYS A 844 11.14 -25.54 13.97
N LEU A 845 12.00 -24.70 13.40
CA LEU A 845 11.89 -23.25 13.52
C LEU A 845 10.58 -22.71 12.92
N ILE A 846 10.17 -23.16 11.73
CA ILE A 846 8.92 -22.69 11.11
C ILE A 846 7.67 -23.20 11.87
N ILE A 847 7.73 -24.39 12.48
CA ILE A 847 6.64 -24.92 13.34
C ILE A 847 6.54 -24.13 14.64
N GLU A 848 7.66 -23.76 15.25
CA GLU A 848 7.70 -22.89 16.43
C GLU A 848 7.09 -21.53 16.12
N TYR A 849 7.46 -20.94 14.97
CA TYR A 849 6.85 -19.72 14.46
C TYR A 849 5.34 -19.86 14.26
N ALA A 850 4.89 -20.92 13.58
CA ALA A 850 3.47 -21.19 13.35
C ALA A 850 2.65 -21.26 14.64
N ARG A 851 3.19 -21.91 15.69
CA ARG A 851 2.56 -21.95 17.03
C ARG A 851 2.49 -20.56 17.65
N SER A 852 3.53 -19.75 17.48
CA SER A 852 3.59 -18.41 18.06
C SER A 852 2.56 -17.45 17.44
N GLU A 853 2.26 -17.62 16.15
CA GLU A 853 1.23 -16.86 15.42
C GLU A 853 -0.19 -17.40 15.70
N GLY A 854 -0.31 -18.50 16.45
CA GLY A 854 -1.60 -19.07 16.84
C GLY A 854 -2.26 -19.96 15.79
N LEU A 855 -1.50 -20.46 14.80
CA LEU A 855 -2.04 -21.40 13.82
C LEU A 855 -2.47 -22.71 14.50
N HIS A 856 -3.59 -23.28 14.05
CA HIS A 856 -4.08 -24.56 14.54
C HIS A 856 -3.44 -25.75 13.81
N TYR A 857 -3.09 -25.58 12.54
CA TYR A 857 -2.50 -26.62 11.71
C TYR A 857 -1.33 -26.12 10.86
N VAL A 858 -0.36 -26.99 10.60
CA VAL A 858 0.62 -26.83 9.52
C VAL A 858 0.36 -27.90 8.48
N CYS A 859 0.19 -27.49 7.23
CA CYS A 859 -0.21 -28.37 6.13
C CYS A 859 0.80 -28.31 4.98
N GLY A 860 0.81 -29.32 4.11
CA GLY A 860 1.58 -29.26 2.87
C GLY A 860 1.21 -30.40 1.93
N GLN A 861 1.50 -30.21 0.65
CA GLN A 861 1.39 -31.25 -0.37
C GLN A 861 2.78 -31.79 -0.69
N VAL A 862 2.92 -33.10 -0.74
CA VAL A 862 4.20 -33.77 -1.00
C VAL A 862 3.98 -34.89 -2.02
N LEU A 863 4.76 -34.88 -3.10
CA LEU A 863 4.75 -35.98 -4.07
C LEU A 863 5.08 -37.32 -3.39
N ARG A 864 4.34 -38.37 -3.74
CA ARG A 864 4.47 -39.72 -3.17
C ARG A 864 5.90 -40.27 -3.28
N GLU A 865 6.61 -39.93 -4.35
CA GLU A 865 8.00 -40.30 -4.61
C GLU A 865 9.03 -39.55 -3.75
N ASN A 866 8.67 -38.43 -3.11
CA ASN A 866 9.56 -37.65 -2.24
C ASN A 866 9.69 -38.31 -0.85
N SER A 867 10.30 -39.49 -0.82
CA SER A 867 10.47 -40.31 0.37
C SER A 867 11.24 -39.63 1.50
N ALA A 868 12.15 -38.71 1.16
CA ALA A 868 12.92 -37.92 2.12
C ALA A 868 12.03 -36.93 2.88
N MET A 869 11.21 -36.15 2.17
CA MET A 869 10.28 -35.20 2.81
C MET A 869 9.21 -35.92 3.62
N LEU A 870 8.68 -37.04 3.12
CA LEU A 870 7.69 -37.84 3.85
C LEU A 870 8.26 -38.45 5.13
N ARG A 871 9.54 -38.85 5.14
CA ARG A 871 10.23 -39.30 6.36
C ARG A 871 10.34 -38.15 7.37
N MET A 872 10.79 -36.98 6.94
CA MET A 872 10.87 -35.80 7.79
C MET A 872 9.51 -35.42 8.38
N CYS A 873 8.44 -35.46 7.58
CA CYS A 873 7.06 -35.21 8.04
C CYS A 873 6.67 -36.17 9.17
N ARG A 874 6.90 -37.48 8.98
CA ARG A 874 6.60 -38.49 10.02
C ARG A 874 7.41 -38.26 11.30
N ASP A 875 8.70 -37.98 11.18
CA ASP A 875 9.57 -37.73 12.35
C ASP A 875 9.16 -36.48 13.13
N LEU A 876 8.55 -35.50 12.46
CA LEU A 876 8.01 -34.27 13.06
C LEU A 876 6.55 -34.40 13.52
N GLY A 877 5.93 -35.58 13.35
CA GLY A 877 4.57 -35.86 13.82
C GLY A 877 3.45 -35.46 12.87
N PHE A 878 3.74 -35.22 11.59
CA PHE A 878 2.68 -34.99 10.59
C PHE A 878 1.93 -36.29 10.29
N GLU A 879 0.62 -36.17 10.21
CA GLU A 879 -0.26 -37.18 9.63
C GLU A 879 -0.23 -37.06 8.10
N THR A 880 -0.38 -38.19 7.40
CA THR A 880 -0.35 -38.23 5.93
C THR A 880 -1.60 -38.91 5.39
N LYS A 881 -2.36 -38.23 4.52
CA LYS A 881 -3.51 -38.80 3.79
C LYS A 881 -3.27 -38.65 2.29
N THR A 882 -3.72 -39.62 1.49
CA THR A 882 -3.64 -39.52 0.02
C THR A 882 -4.64 -38.47 -0.47
N ASP A 883 -4.24 -37.64 -1.44
CA ASP A 883 -5.16 -36.70 -2.05
C ASP A 883 -6.25 -37.43 -2.84
N ALA A 884 -7.51 -36.99 -2.69
CA ALA A 884 -8.66 -37.68 -3.28
C ALA A 884 -8.77 -37.49 -4.80
N SER A 885 -8.22 -36.39 -5.32
CA SER A 885 -8.20 -36.05 -6.74
C SER A 885 -6.91 -36.47 -7.44
N GLU A 886 -5.77 -36.43 -6.74
CA GLU A 886 -4.44 -36.68 -7.32
C GLU A 886 -3.67 -37.76 -6.54
N PRO A 887 -3.72 -39.05 -6.94
CA PRO A 887 -3.14 -40.17 -6.19
C PRO A 887 -1.62 -40.07 -5.96
N ASP A 888 -0.91 -39.32 -6.80
CA ASP A 888 0.53 -39.10 -6.71
C ASP A 888 0.92 -38.03 -5.66
N ILE A 889 -0.07 -37.36 -5.06
CA ILE A 889 0.12 -36.36 -4.01
C ILE A 889 -0.35 -36.91 -2.65
N LEU A 890 0.47 -36.70 -1.62
CA LEU A 890 0.13 -36.92 -0.22
C LEU A 890 -0.05 -35.58 0.48
N ASN A 891 -1.23 -35.38 1.06
CA ASN A 891 -1.52 -34.25 1.94
C ASN A 891 -0.98 -34.57 3.34
N VAL A 892 -0.06 -33.74 3.83
CA VAL A 892 0.51 -33.87 5.17
C VAL A 892 -0.05 -32.77 6.08
N ARG A 893 -0.39 -33.12 7.32
CA ARG A 893 -1.00 -32.20 8.29
C ARG A 893 -0.47 -32.44 9.71
N LEU A 894 -0.06 -31.36 10.37
CA LEU A 894 0.37 -31.37 11.77
C LEU A 894 -0.57 -30.49 12.61
N PRO A 895 -1.30 -31.04 13.59
CA PRO A 895 -2.03 -30.24 14.56
C PRO A 895 -1.06 -29.54 15.54
N LEU A 896 -1.31 -28.26 15.81
CA LEU A 896 -0.48 -27.43 16.68
C LEU A 896 -1.11 -27.16 18.06
N THR A 897 -2.43 -27.33 18.21
CA THR A 897 -3.18 -27.15 19.47
C THR A 897 -3.80 -28.47 19.95
N GLU A 898 -4.09 -28.58 21.25
CA GLU A 898 -4.75 -29.77 21.82
C GLU A 898 -6.15 -30.00 21.22
N GLU A 899 -6.90 -28.92 20.96
CA GLU A 899 -8.22 -28.99 20.31
C GLU A 899 -8.11 -29.51 18.88
N ALA A 900 -7.15 -29.00 18.10
CA ALA A 900 -6.86 -29.49 16.76
C ALA A 900 -6.44 -30.96 16.75
N ALA A 901 -5.62 -31.38 17.72
CA ALA A 901 -5.20 -32.77 17.87
C ALA A 901 -6.35 -33.71 18.24
N ARG A 902 -7.35 -33.24 19.01
CA ARG A 902 -8.58 -34.01 19.30
C ARG A 902 -9.48 -34.12 18.07
N ALA A 903 -9.67 -33.02 17.33
CA ALA A 903 -10.47 -33.00 16.11
C ALA A 903 -9.90 -33.91 15.01
N ALA A 904 -8.57 -33.94 14.86
CA ALA A 904 -7.88 -34.83 13.92
C ALA A 904 -8.10 -36.32 14.25
N LYS A 905 -8.17 -36.70 15.53
CA LYS A 905 -8.43 -38.09 15.94
C LYS A 905 -9.88 -38.55 15.75
N SER A 906 -10.82 -37.62 15.61
CA SER A 906 -12.24 -37.91 15.38
C SER A 906 -12.64 -37.98 13.90
N ALA A 907 -11.72 -37.73 12.96
CA ALA A 907 -11.98 -37.59 11.52
C ALA A 907 -11.04 -38.42 10.63
#